data_AF-A0A8D9BWJ0-F1
#
_entry.id   AF-A0A8D9BWJ0-F1
#
_cell.length_a   1.000
_cell.length_b   1.000
_cell.length_c   1.000
_cell.angle_alpha   90.00
_cell.angle_beta   90.00
_cell.angle_gamma   90.00
#
_symmetry.space_group_name_H-M   'P 1'
#
loop_
_entity.id
_entity.type
_entity.pdbx_description
1 polymer ?
#
loop_
_entity_poly.entity_id
_entity_poly.type
_entity_poly.pdbx_seq_one_letter_code
_entity_poly.pdbx_strand_id
1 'polypeptide(L)'
;MSDDKNKAPDLYEELANIINDEPETRTLVQLELFRNLLREGLNQGTIDINHWYEDPYYATMLDMACWPSGSGAFIEELLLQGADPNTINKMSDLGPIHTIIEKKNDIEALQILLKHENTDVNLQDAMGRTALHIVCKKNKDPEINKKYYQIFKILLNQKQILVNLIDKKGKTAIYVAALHEQKDIVLDLLKFKGIDVDTAESAQGKTARDIILEKFPDLAAEIPDKSAPTQKIPVARQLFYYLDKRKEEAFISSLNKLKDKPNNIEEIKTSSDGTYTFLQYASNYGFVESVKLLLELGVDPNGTSTQRTNTPIMLASYKGYVDIVRNLYEHEKTSLEPIDGDNVLLCAIQGIVSARYSREENTGHYDCLKYLLDKSREDARINLNHIDDKGSTGLHYAARLEDPELILVLLRAGIYIGTRNIFNQPALQDMPHDVWKDYLDECVQTGPENRRKDDPNYQLVFNYDFLVPPKIETKNNRDSAQDNTREKEDEGIVRIEMEPGTGRKTTSQAKEHKLATVTETDPFLYMSENEDLRPLLCHPVIDSFIYLKWCSVRKFFFLNLGFFLIYWLLLSFYILYVNEKISNGDDSSHVVFRILLGILLVAFITRELFQIIQSPYCYFESMDNWLELSLILVTGAIVCNSYGSRQHEISAIAILLSWSELALIIARHPSVATSYEMLKIVTKSFLKLGAWYSIFIFAFGLCFYMLFKDSAPDDNKFVGPLASIFKTFIMSTGEFDSGSIPMENYSPYAQILFALFVFSIAIILLNILQGVAVSDTDVILKESKLLANISTIKFICSTENTAISDSKLSKLYNLFGNKFNLLKTNLFPDIISEEKIFVYPNKDGKVGFSSEDKKCITKPDDTISYFMNSDIVKEAKALVDQRKTKSHSTEERLGNLEQTLKEILSSLNTK
;
A
#
# COMPACT_ATOMS: atom_id res chain seq x y z
N MET A 1 -2.72 -39.37 -39.05
CA MET A 1 -3.83 -38.70 -38.33
C MET A 1 -3.23 -38.15 -37.06
N SER A 2 -2.70 -36.94 -37.15
CA SER A 2 -2.08 -36.20 -36.06
C SER A 2 -2.50 -34.75 -36.25
N ASP A 3 -3.11 -34.19 -35.21
CA ASP A 3 -3.71 -32.87 -35.14
C ASP A 3 -2.78 -31.75 -35.62
N ASP A 4 -3.17 -31.09 -36.72
CA ASP A 4 -2.51 -29.90 -37.28
C ASP A 4 -3.23 -28.62 -36.80
N LYS A 5 -3.54 -28.53 -35.49
CA LYS A 5 -4.25 -27.39 -34.87
C LYS A 5 -3.35 -26.18 -34.54
N ASN A 6 -2.05 -26.27 -34.79
CA ASN A 6 -1.08 -25.21 -34.47
C ASN A 6 -0.71 -24.29 -35.65
N LYS A 7 -1.36 -24.41 -36.82
CA LYS A 7 -1.15 -23.52 -38.00
C LYS A 7 -2.08 -22.30 -38.06
N ALA A 8 -3.06 -22.19 -37.18
CA ALA A 8 -4.03 -21.10 -37.21
C ALA A 8 -3.45 -19.67 -36.99
N PRO A 9 -2.45 -19.43 -36.11
CA PRO A 9 -1.98 -18.06 -35.86
C PRO A 9 -1.23 -17.45 -37.06
N ASP A 10 -0.54 -18.26 -37.88
CA ASP A 10 0.18 -17.77 -39.07
C ASP A 10 -0.77 -17.22 -40.15
N LEU A 11 -1.98 -17.80 -40.29
CA LEU A 11 -2.90 -17.45 -41.36
C LEU A 11 -3.64 -16.12 -41.12
N TYR A 12 -3.98 -15.79 -39.86
CA TYR A 12 -4.58 -14.50 -39.50
C TYR A 12 -3.59 -13.35 -39.71
N GLU A 13 -2.34 -13.52 -39.29
CA GLU A 13 -1.29 -12.51 -39.50
C GLU A 13 -0.97 -12.33 -40.99
N GLU A 14 -0.90 -13.42 -41.76
CA GLU A 14 -0.64 -13.38 -43.21
C GLU A 14 -1.75 -12.62 -43.96
N LEU A 15 -3.03 -12.87 -43.64
CA LEU A 15 -4.16 -12.13 -44.23
C LEU A 15 -4.15 -10.64 -43.87
N ALA A 16 -3.84 -10.29 -42.61
CA ALA A 16 -3.77 -8.90 -42.17
C ALA A 16 -2.61 -8.14 -42.82
N ASN A 17 -1.46 -8.80 -43.03
CA ASN A 17 -0.31 -8.22 -43.72
C ASN A 17 -0.62 -7.98 -45.21
N ILE A 18 -1.24 -8.93 -45.91
CA ILE A 18 -1.63 -8.77 -47.32
C ILE A 18 -2.58 -7.57 -47.54
N ILE A 19 -3.50 -7.31 -46.59
CA ILE A 19 -4.42 -6.17 -46.66
C ILE A 19 -3.67 -4.83 -46.48
N ASN A 20 -2.63 -4.81 -45.63
CA ASN A 20 -1.93 -3.60 -45.20
C ASN A 20 -0.61 -3.32 -45.94
N ASP A 21 -0.16 -4.20 -46.84
CA ASP A 21 0.99 -3.99 -47.72
C ASP A 21 0.89 -2.69 -48.54
N GLU A 22 2.04 -2.07 -48.81
CA GLU A 22 2.15 -0.78 -49.50
C GLU A 22 1.42 -0.76 -50.86
N PRO A 23 0.79 0.37 -51.25
CA PRO A 23 0.00 0.44 -52.47
C PRO A 23 0.81 0.18 -53.75
N GLU A 24 2.13 0.36 -53.74
CA GLU A 24 3.01 0.18 -54.90
C GLU A 24 3.34 -1.30 -55.21
N THR A 25 3.16 -2.22 -54.27
CA THR A 25 3.48 -3.65 -54.44
C THR A 25 2.29 -4.53 -54.84
N ARG A 26 1.11 -3.92 -55.05
CA ARG A 26 -0.16 -4.63 -55.25
C ARG A 26 -0.35 -5.14 -56.66
N THR A 27 0.01 -6.41 -56.85
CA THR A 27 -0.24 -7.15 -58.08
C THR A 27 -1.55 -7.93 -58.01
N LEU A 28 -2.17 -8.22 -59.16
CA LEU A 28 -3.31 -9.17 -59.29
C LEU A 28 -3.04 -10.50 -58.54
N VAL A 29 -1.77 -10.88 -58.43
CA VAL A 29 -1.27 -12.06 -57.72
C VAL A 29 -1.55 -12.01 -56.21
N GLN A 30 -1.39 -10.85 -55.54
CA GLN A 30 -1.68 -10.73 -54.11
C GLN A 30 -3.18 -10.86 -53.81
N LEU A 31 -4.04 -10.37 -54.72
CA LEU A 31 -5.49 -10.50 -54.59
C LEU A 31 -5.96 -11.95 -54.85
N GLU A 32 -5.34 -12.64 -55.80
CA GLU A 32 -5.57 -14.08 -56.01
C GLU A 32 -5.06 -14.93 -54.84
N LEU A 33 -3.90 -14.60 -54.28
CA LEU A 33 -3.38 -15.23 -53.07
C LEU A 33 -4.33 -15.05 -51.90
N PHE A 34 -4.78 -13.81 -51.64
CA PHE A 34 -5.76 -13.50 -50.61
C PHE A 34 -7.06 -14.28 -50.79
N ARG A 35 -7.60 -14.33 -52.02
CA ARG A 35 -8.81 -15.11 -52.34
C ARG A 35 -8.65 -16.60 -52.04
N ASN A 36 -7.51 -17.18 -52.39
CA ASN A 36 -7.24 -18.60 -52.18
C ASN A 36 -7.11 -18.92 -50.69
N LEU A 37 -6.32 -18.12 -49.95
CA LEU A 37 -6.14 -18.28 -48.50
C LEU A 37 -7.44 -18.09 -47.72
N LEU A 38 -8.23 -17.07 -48.07
CA LEU A 38 -9.51 -16.80 -47.41
C LEU A 38 -10.51 -17.94 -47.66
N ARG A 39 -10.61 -18.46 -48.89
CA ARG A 39 -11.50 -19.58 -49.21
C ARG A 39 -11.07 -20.88 -48.55
N GLU A 40 -9.76 -21.14 -48.50
CA GLU A 40 -9.22 -22.33 -47.83
C GLU A 40 -9.52 -22.27 -46.32
N GLY A 41 -9.26 -21.13 -45.68
CA GLY A 41 -9.53 -20.94 -44.25
C GLY A 41 -11.01 -21.01 -43.88
N LEU A 42 -11.90 -20.49 -44.73
CA LEU A 42 -13.35 -20.57 -44.52
C LEU A 42 -13.88 -21.99 -44.70
N ASN A 43 -13.40 -22.73 -45.70
CA ASN A 43 -13.79 -24.12 -45.93
C ASN A 43 -13.33 -25.06 -44.81
N GLN A 44 -12.18 -24.77 -44.17
CA GLN A 44 -11.67 -25.52 -43.03
C GLN A 44 -12.32 -25.10 -41.69
N GLY A 45 -13.12 -24.02 -41.67
CA GLY A 45 -13.72 -23.46 -40.46
C GLY A 45 -12.69 -22.89 -39.47
N THR A 46 -11.49 -22.55 -39.95
CA THR A 46 -10.37 -22.06 -39.14
C THR A 46 -10.39 -20.54 -38.97
N ILE A 47 -11.03 -19.82 -39.89
CA ILE A 47 -11.13 -18.36 -39.89
C ILE A 47 -12.55 -17.87 -39.64
N ASP A 48 -12.70 -16.94 -38.70
CA ASP A 48 -13.88 -16.08 -38.58
C ASP A 48 -13.63 -14.75 -39.34
N ILE A 49 -14.49 -14.45 -40.31
CA ILE A 49 -14.37 -13.24 -41.16
C ILE A 49 -14.48 -11.96 -40.33
N ASN A 50 -15.30 -11.99 -39.28
CA ASN A 50 -15.54 -10.83 -38.41
C ASN A 50 -14.61 -10.83 -37.18
N HIS A 51 -13.51 -11.58 -37.25
CA HIS A 51 -12.50 -11.61 -36.20
C HIS A 51 -11.95 -10.20 -35.91
N TRP A 52 -11.78 -9.91 -34.62
CA TRP A 52 -11.21 -8.66 -34.12
C TRP A 52 -9.71 -8.84 -33.86
N TYR A 53 -8.89 -8.12 -34.61
CA TYR A 53 -7.43 -8.10 -34.42
C TYR A 53 -7.07 -7.14 -33.29
N GLU A 54 -6.20 -7.58 -32.37
CA GLU A 54 -5.65 -6.76 -31.29
C GLU A 54 -4.42 -5.95 -31.78
N ASP A 55 -3.42 -5.71 -30.93
CA ASP A 55 -2.19 -4.96 -31.26
C ASP A 55 -1.48 -5.60 -32.48
N PRO A 56 -1.13 -4.86 -33.56
CA PRO A 56 -1.15 -3.39 -33.74
C PRO A 56 -2.38 -2.80 -34.46
N TYR A 57 -3.36 -3.63 -34.84
CA TYR A 57 -4.41 -3.21 -35.77
C TYR A 57 -5.68 -2.67 -35.09
N TYR A 58 -6.14 -3.30 -34.00
CA TYR A 58 -7.38 -2.93 -33.29
C TYR A 58 -8.60 -2.77 -34.24
N ALA A 59 -8.82 -3.74 -35.14
CA ALA A 59 -9.81 -3.65 -36.21
C ALA A 59 -10.24 -5.02 -36.76
N THR A 60 -11.35 -5.06 -37.50
CA THR A 60 -11.75 -6.24 -38.32
C THR A 60 -11.04 -6.22 -39.68
N MET A 61 -11.02 -7.35 -40.41
CA MET A 61 -10.47 -7.38 -41.77
C MET A 61 -11.16 -6.39 -42.71
N LEU A 62 -12.47 -6.23 -42.56
CA LEU A 62 -13.24 -5.26 -43.33
C LEU A 62 -12.85 -3.81 -42.98
N ASP A 63 -12.67 -3.50 -41.70
CA ASP A 63 -12.20 -2.18 -41.25
C ASP A 63 -10.80 -1.86 -41.78
N MET A 64 -9.88 -2.83 -41.76
CA MET A 64 -8.52 -2.69 -42.31
C MET A 64 -8.56 -2.43 -43.83
N ALA A 65 -9.41 -3.14 -44.57
CA ALA A 65 -9.60 -2.90 -46.01
C ALA A 65 -10.21 -1.50 -46.32
N CYS A 66 -10.91 -0.91 -45.34
CA CYS A 66 -11.50 0.43 -45.43
C CYS A 66 -10.52 1.55 -45.04
N TRP A 67 -9.32 1.25 -44.55
CA TRP A 67 -8.28 2.25 -44.30
C TRP A 67 -7.70 2.84 -45.60
N PRO A 68 -6.94 3.95 -45.53
CA PRO A 68 -6.27 4.53 -46.70
C PRO A 68 -5.34 3.54 -47.41
N SER A 69 -4.78 2.59 -46.65
CA SER A 69 -4.01 1.49 -47.19
C SER A 69 -4.88 0.56 -48.03
N GLY A 70 -6.05 0.08 -47.61
CA GLY A 70 -6.78 -1.01 -48.29
C GLY A 70 -7.33 -0.73 -49.71
N SER A 71 -7.47 -1.77 -50.54
CA SER A 71 -8.03 -1.70 -51.91
C SER A 71 -9.55 -1.97 -51.94
N GLY A 72 -10.28 -1.32 -52.85
CA GLY A 72 -11.72 -1.58 -53.06
C GLY A 72 -12.03 -3.03 -53.43
N ALA A 73 -11.10 -3.72 -54.10
CA ALA A 73 -11.29 -5.12 -54.49
C ALA A 73 -11.23 -6.11 -53.30
N PHE A 74 -10.51 -5.77 -52.22
CA PHE A 74 -10.54 -6.55 -50.98
C PHE A 74 -11.87 -6.39 -50.25
N ILE A 75 -12.45 -5.19 -50.28
CA ILE A 75 -13.78 -4.91 -49.72
C ILE A 75 -14.84 -5.75 -50.46
N GLU A 76 -14.79 -5.79 -51.79
CA GLU A 76 -15.71 -6.60 -52.60
C GLU A 76 -15.64 -8.10 -52.24
N GLU A 77 -14.43 -8.67 -52.15
CA GLU A 77 -14.27 -10.09 -51.80
C GLU A 77 -14.70 -10.39 -50.36
N LEU A 78 -14.34 -9.55 -49.39
CA LEU A 78 -14.73 -9.73 -47.98
C LEU A 78 -16.26 -9.68 -47.81
N LEU A 79 -16.94 -8.77 -48.53
CA LEU A 79 -18.40 -8.70 -48.53
C LEU A 79 -19.03 -9.94 -49.18
N LEU A 80 -18.47 -10.44 -50.31
CA LEU A 80 -18.95 -11.66 -50.96
C LEU A 80 -18.85 -12.90 -50.07
N GLN A 81 -17.84 -12.96 -49.18
CA GLN A 81 -17.67 -14.06 -48.23
C GLN A 81 -18.52 -13.89 -46.94
N GLY A 82 -19.22 -12.76 -46.76
CA GLY A 82 -20.15 -12.56 -45.64
C GLY A 82 -19.61 -11.70 -44.48
N ALA A 83 -18.62 -10.84 -44.72
CA ALA A 83 -18.22 -9.83 -43.74
C ALA A 83 -19.38 -8.87 -43.40
N ASP A 84 -19.55 -8.50 -42.13
CA ASP A 84 -20.63 -7.62 -41.69
C ASP A 84 -20.26 -6.14 -41.89
N PRO A 85 -20.94 -5.42 -42.82
CA PRO A 85 -20.65 -4.01 -43.13
C PRO A 85 -21.08 -3.03 -42.02
N ASN A 86 -21.82 -3.48 -41.00
CA ASN A 86 -22.40 -2.64 -39.97
C ASN A 86 -21.65 -2.70 -38.62
N THR A 87 -20.49 -3.36 -38.60
CA THR A 87 -19.65 -3.45 -37.41
C THR A 87 -19.06 -2.09 -37.04
N ILE A 88 -19.21 -1.65 -35.78
CA ILE A 88 -18.59 -0.40 -35.31
C ILE A 88 -17.27 -0.74 -34.64
N ASN A 89 -16.19 -0.10 -35.09
CA ASN A 89 -14.87 -0.30 -34.53
C ASN A 89 -14.82 0.22 -33.08
N LYS A 90 -14.45 -0.63 -32.13
CA LYS A 90 -14.47 -0.30 -30.68
C LYS A 90 -13.47 0.78 -30.25
N MET A 91 -12.41 0.98 -31.02
CA MET A 91 -11.34 1.92 -30.66
C MET A 91 -11.53 3.27 -31.36
N SER A 92 -11.90 3.24 -32.64
CA SER A 92 -12.14 4.46 -33.41
C SER A 92 -13.58 4.96 -33.37
N ASP A 93 -14.51 4.17 -32.85
CA ASP A 93 -15.95 4.47 -32.77
C ASP A 93 -16.64 4.68 -34.13
N LEU A 94 -15.96 4.32 -35.23
CA LEU A 94 -16.41 4.48 -36.61
C LEU A 94 -16.81 3.12 -37.18
N GLY A 95 -17.88 3.09 -37.98
CA GLY A 95 -18.21 1.93 -38.82
C GLY A 95 -17.55 2.00 -40.20
N PRO A 96 -17.53 0.92 -40.99
CA PRO A 96 -16.91 0.87 -42.32
C PRO A 96 -17.30 2.04 -43.23
N ILE A 97 -18.59 2.39 -43.28
CA ILE A 97 -19.09 3.52 -44.08
C ILE A 97 -18.50 4.87 -43.61
N HIS A 98 -18.35 5.05 -42.30
CA HIS A 98 -17.75 6.25 -41.71
C HIS A 98 -16.25 6.32 -41.98
N THR A 99 -15.56 5.19 -41.86
CA THR A 99 -14.11 5.06 -42.11
C THR A 99 -13.75 5.38 -43.56
N ILE A 100 -14.54 4.88 -44.54
CA ILE A 100 -14.32 5.18 -45.97
C ILE A 100 -14.45 6.69 -46.23
N ILE A 101 -15.46 7.34 -45.64
CA ILE A 101 -15.72 8.77 -45.87
C ILE A 101 -14.71 9.67 -45.13
N GLU A 102 -14.37 9.33 -43.88
CA GLU A 102 -13.51 10.16 -43.04
C GLU A 102 -12.02 9.97 -43.31
N LYS A 103 -11.57 8.73 -43.58
CA LYS A 103 -10.14 8.40 -43.74
C LYS A 103 -9.72 8.15 -45.19
N LYS A 104 -10.48 7.34 -45.94
CA LYS A 104 -10.09 6.87 -47.29
C LYS A 104 -10.44 7.85 -48.42
N ASN A 105 -11.58 8.54 -48.32
CA ASN A 105 -12.13 9.47 -49.31
C ASN A 105 -12.19 8.88 -50.74
N ASP A 106 -12.62 7.62 -50.84
CA ASP A 106 -12.69 6.86 -52.09
C ASP A 106 -14.15 6.56 -52.47
N ILE A 107 -14.51 6.99 -53.68
CA ILE A 107 -15.87 6.87 -54.24
C ILE A 107 -16.14 5.44 -54.67
N GLU A 108 -15.14 4.74 -55.20
CA GLU A 108 -15.30 3.37 -55.71
C GLU A 108 -15.53 2.39 -54.56
N ALA A 109 -14.72 2.50 -53.50
CA ALA A 109 -14.91 1.72 -52.28
C ALA A 109 -16.29 1.94 -51.64
N LEU A 110 -16.77 3.20 -51.61
CA LEU A 110 -18.11 3.51 -51.09
C LEU A 110 -19.22 2.90 -51.96
N GLN A 111 -19.09 2.95 -53.29
CA GLN A 111 -20.06 2.33 -54.19
C GLN A 111 -20.10 0.81 -54.06
N ILE A 112 -18.94 0.16 -53.85
CA ILE A 112 -18.87 -1.28 -53.58
C ILE A 112 -19.60 -1.63 -52.29
N LEU A 113 -19.36 -0.88 -51.20
CA LEU A 113 -20.04 -1.09 -49.92
C LEU A 113 -21.55 -0.88 -50.02
N LEU A 114 -22.00 0.16 -50.73
CA LEU A 114 -23.43 0.50 -50.88
C LEU A 114 -24.18 -0.42 -51.86
N LYS A 115 -23.49 -1.14 -52.76
CA LYS A 115 -24.13 -2.15 -53.64
C LYS A 115 -24.58 -3.40 -52.87
N HIS A 116 -23.99 -3.66 -51.71
CA HIS A 116 -24.30 -4.85 -50.92
C HIS A 116 -25.62 -4.65 -50.15
N GLU A 117 -26.53 -5.62 -50.23
CA GLU A 117 -27.91 -5.48 -49.71
C GLU A 117 -27.99 -5.29 -48.19
N ASN A 118 -26.99 -5.76 -47.44
CA ASN A 118 -26.97 -5.72 -45.97
C ASN A 118 -26.31 -4.46 -45.38
N THR A 119 -25.88 -3.50 -46.21
CA THR A 119 -25.23 -2.28 -45.74
C THR A 119 -26.24 -1.26 -45.23
N ASP A 120 -26.15 -0.89 -43.95
CA ASP A 120 -26.96 0.19 -43.38
C ASP A 120 -26.33 1.56 -43.70
N VAL A 121 -26.97 2.31 -44.59
CA VAL A 121 -26.56 3.67 -44.97
C VAL A 121 -26.74 4.67 -43.82
N ASN A 122 -27.59 4.34 -42.84
CA ASN A 122 -27.94 5.20 -41.71
C ASN A 122 -27.23 4.84 -40.41
N LEU A 123 -26.22 3.96 -40.47
CA LEU A 123 -25.41 3.58 -39.31
C LEU A 123 -24.95 4.84 -38.57
N GLN A 124 -25.08 4.86 -37.25
CA GLN A 124 -24.63 5.95 -36.39
C GLN A 124 -23.33 5.57 -35.68
N ASP A 125 -22.34 6.46 -35.72
CA ASP A 125 -21.10 6.32 -34.94
C ASP A 125 -21.34 6.51 -33.42
N ALA A 126 -20.32 6.35 -32.58
CA ALA A 126 -20.50 6.56 -31.13
C ALA A 126 -20.88 7.99 -30.73
N MET A 127 -20.73 8.97 -31.63
CA MET A 127 -21.23 10.34 -31.45
C MET A 127 -22.65 10.53 -32.01
N GLY A 128 -23.32 9.46 -32.46
CA GLY A 128 -24.65 9.52 -33.08
C GLY A 128 -24.64 10.09 -34.50
N ARG A 129 -23.46 10.32 -35.11
CA ARG A 129 -23.32 10.91 -36.44
C ARG A 129 -23.51 9.82 -37.49
N THR A 130 -24.30 10.14 -38.52
CA THR A 130 -24.41 9.32 -39.73
C THR A 130 -23.37 9.71 -40.78
N ALA A 131 -23.23 8.90 -41.83
CA ALA A 131 -22.42 9.23 -43.01
C ALA A 131 -22.70 10.65 -43.55
N LEU A 132 -23.96 11.09 -43.59
CA LEU A 132 -24.36 12.44 -44.01
C LEU A 132 -23.76 13.54 -43.12
N HIS A 133 -23.72 13.34 -41.80
CA HIS A 133 -23.14 14.31 -40.87
C HIS A 133 -21.64 14.50 -41.11
N ILE A 134 -20.91 13.42 -41.42
CA ILE A 134 -19.47 13.48 -41.68
C ILE A 134 -19.19 14.25 -42.98
N VAL A 135 -19.94 13.96 -44.05
CA VAL A 135 -19.82 14.65 -45.34
C VAL A 135 -20.08 16.15 -45.19
N CYS A 136 -21.15 16.52 -44.48
CA CYS A 136 -21.49 17.94 -44.21
C CYS A 136 -20.45 18.64 -43.33
N LYS A 137 -19.64 17.91 -42.55
CA LYS A 137 -18.58 18.51 -41.71
C LYS A 137 -17.27 18.74 -42.45
N LYS A 138 -16.87 17.81 -43.34
CA LYS A 138 -15.54 17.80 -43.98
C LYS A 138 -15.45 18.65 -45.24
N ASN A 139 -16.58 19.03 -45.83
CA ASN A 139 -16.62 19.82 -47.04
C ASN A 139 -16.29 21.33 -46.78
N LYS A 140 -15.02 21.63 -46.48
CA LYS A 140 -14.50 22.99 -46.27
C LYS A 140 -13.47 23.45 -47.32
N ASP A 141 -12.71 22.52 -47.90
CA ASP A 141 -11.61 22.83 -48.82
C ASP A 141 -12.04 22.74 -50.30
N PRO A 142 -11.69 23.72 -51.17
CA PRO A 142 -12.24 23.84 -52.52
C PRO A 142 -11.89 22.69 -53.50
N GLU A 143 -10.74 22.04 -53.36
CA GLU A 143 -10.38 20.87 -54.19
C GLU A 143 -11.05 19.57 -53.69
N ILE A 144 -11.18 19.44 -52.38
CA ILE A 144 -11.78 18.30 -51.69
C ILE A 144 -13.32 18.32 -51.77
N ASN A 145 -13.90 19.51 -51.96
CA ASN A 145 -15.34 19.77 -52.05
C ASN A 145 -16.02 18.96 -53.16
N LYS A 146 -15.40 18.83 -54.35
CA LYS A 146 -15.98 18.09 -55.46
C LYS A 146 -16.19 16.60 -55.15
N LYS A 147 -15.25 15.97 -54.45
CA LYS A 147 -15.34 14.54 -54.09
C LYS A 147 -16.41 14.32 -53.02
N TYR A 148 -16.42 15.12 -51.95
CA TYR A 148 -17.44 15.01 -50.91
C TYR A 148 -18.85 15.35 -51.42
N TYR A 149 -18.98 16.28 -52.36
CA TYR A 149 -20.25 16.57 -53.02
C TYR A 149 -20.73 15.40 -53.90
N GLN A 150 -19.82 14.69 -54.58
CA GLN A 150 -20.15 13.45 -55.28
C GLN A 150 -20.57 12.33 -54.32
N ILE A 151 -19.85 12.14 -53.21
CA ILE A 151 -20.21 11.20 -52.14
C ILE A 151 -21.60 11.53 -51.58
N PHE A 152 -21.87 12.81 -51.31
CA PHE A 152 -23.17 13.29 -50.86
C PHE A 152 -24.30 12.90 -51.83
N LYS A 153 -24.11 13.11 -53.15
CA LYS A 153 -25.11 12.70 -54.15
C LYS A 153 -25.31 11.18 -54.20
N ILE A 154 -24.24 10.41 -54.05
CA ILE A 154 -24.33 8.94 -54.01
C ILE A 154 -25.15 8.47 -52.80
N LEU A 155 -24.96 9.10 -51.64
CA LEU A 155 -25.73 8.80 -50.43
C LEU A 155 -27.20 9.23 -50.55
N LEU A 156 -27.50 10.40 -51.13
CA LEU A 156 -28.88 10.85 -51.33
C LEU A 156 -29.67 9.98 -52.31
N ASN A 157 -28.99 9.37 -53.29
CA ASN A 157 -29.63 8.49 -54.27
C ASN A 157 -30.01 7.11 -53.68
N GLN A 158 -29.62 6.79 -52.44
CA GLN A 158 -29.96 5.52 -51.81
C GLN A 158 -31.43 5.50 -51.35
N LYS A 159 -32.15 4.42 -51.67
CA LYS A 159 -33.59 4.31 -51.39
C LYS A 159 -33.95 4.31 -49.89
N GLN A 160 -33.01 3.96 -49.02
CA GLN A 160 -33.23 3.80 -47.57
C GLN A 160 -32.68 4.96 -46.73
N ILE A 161 -32.25 6.08 -47.34
CA ILE A 161 -31.60 7.17 -46.59
C ILE A 161 -32.57 7.92 -45.66
N LEU A 162 -32.17 8.10 -44.40
CA LEU A 162 -32.88 8.88 -43.38
C LEU A 162 -32.13 10.21 -43.13
N VAL A 163 -32.63 11.29 -43.70
CA VAL A 163 -31.97 12.61 -43.69
C VAL A 163 -32.12 13.40 -42.37
N ASN A 164 -33.11 13.07 -41.54
CA ASN A 164 -33.47 13.81 -40.33
C ASN A 164 -32.92 13.22 -39.03
N LEU A 165 -31.98 12.26 -39.11
CA LEU A 165 -31.34 11.70 -37.90
C LEU A 165 -30.52 12.77 -37.18
N ILE A 166 -30.50 12.72 -35.84
CA ILE A 166 -29.78 13.67 -34.98
C ILE A 166 -28.53 13.04 -34.36
N ASP A 167 -27.44 13.80 -34.28
CA ASP A 167 -26.23 13.42 -33.54
C ASP A 167 -26.41 13.50 -32.00
N LYS A 168 -25.41 13.09 -31.21
CA LYS A 168 -25.44 13.21 -29.74
C LYS A 168 -25.63 14.64 -29.25
N LYS A 169 -25.27 15.64 -30.06
CA LYS A 169 -25.46 17.08 -29.78
C LYS A 169 -26.83 17.61 -30.21
N GLY A 170 -27.71 16.75 -30.71
CA GLY A 170 -29.06 17.12 -31.17
C GLY A 170 -29.07 17.82 -32.52
N LYS A 171 -28.01 17.71 -33.32
CA LYS A 171 -27.89 18.38 -34.63
C LYS A 171 -28.27 17.42 -35.75
N THR A 172 -29.02 17.90 -36.73
CA THR A 172 -29.29 17.19 -37.99
C THR A 172 -28.19 17.45 -39.03
N ALA A 173 -28.13 16.64 -40.08
CA ALA A 173 -27.16 16.82 -41.16
C ALA A 173 -27.30 18.21 -41.83
N ILE A 174 -28.53 18.68 -42.06
CA ILE A 174 -28.80 20.02 -42.63
C ILE A 174 -28.30 21.15 -41.71
N TYR A 175 -28.43 20.99 -40.39
CA TYR A 175 -27.89 21.94 -39.41
C TYR A 175 -26.37 22.04 -39.55
N VAL A 176 -25.68 20.91 -39.67
CA VAL A 176 -24.21 20.86 -39.82
C VAL A 176 -23.76 21.51 -41.14
N ALA A 177 -24.49 21.25 -42.25
CA ALA A 177 -24.21 21.86 -43.55
C ALA A 177 -24.39 23.38 -43.54
N ALA A 178 -25.46 23.87 -42.90
CA ALA A 178 -25.72 25.30 -42.75
C ALA A 178 -24.65 26.00 -41.90
N LEU A 179 -24.19 25.35 -40.81
CA LEU A 179 -23.13 25.86 -39.95
C LEU A 179 -21.78 25.98 -40.68
N HIS A 180 -21.51 25.09 -41.64
CA HIS A 180 -20.29 25.08 -42.44
C HIS A 180 -20.39 25.81 -43.77
N GLU A 181 -21.46 26.59 -43.96
CA GLU A 181 -21.67 27.46 -45.12
C GLU A 181 -21.68 26.72 -46.49
N GLN A 182 -22.21 25.49 -46.53
CA GLN A 182 -22.27 24.67 -47.76
C GLN A 182 -23.57 24.89 -48.55
N LYS A 183 -23.65 26.00 -49.31
CA LYS A 183 -24.85 26.40 -50.06
C LYS A 183 -25.42 25.30 -50.97
N ASP A 184 -24.57 24.60 -51.73
CA ASP A 184 -25.01 23.58 -52.70
C ASP A 184 -25.59 22.32 -52.03
N ILE A 185 -25.01 21.89 -50.89
CA ILE A 185 -25.51 20.75 -50.11
C ILE A 185 -26.82 21.11 -49.43
N VAL A 186 -26.93 22.33 -48.88
CA VAL A 186 -28.17 22.82 -48.26
C VAL A 186 -29.30 22.88 -49.30
N LEU A 187 -29.02 23.39 -50.50
CA LEU A 187 -29.97 23.42 -51.63
C LEU A 187 -30.48 22.02 -52.00
N ASP A 188 -29.57 21.06 -52.15
CA ASP A 188 -29.94 19.68 -52.54
C ASP A 188 -30.68 18.95 -51.40
N LEU A 189 -30.36 19.22 -50.13
CA LEU A 189 -31.13 18.71 -48.97
C LEU A 189 -32.53 19.31 -48.88
N LEU A 190 -32.70 20.61 -49.16
CA LEU A 190 -34.00 21.29 -49.12
C LEU A 190 -34.96 20.78 -50.19
N LYS A 191 -34.43 20.35 -51.35
CA LYS A 191 -35.20 19.71 -52.42
C LYS A 191 -35.67 18.29 -52.07
N PHE A 192 -35.12 17.68 -51.02
CA PHE A 192 -35.47 16.33 -50.61
C PHE A 192 -36.82 16.31 -49.89
N LYS A 193 -37.74 15.47 -50.37
CA LYS A 193 -39.10 15.40 -49.82
C LYS A 193 -39.08 14.85 -48.39
N GLY A 194 -39.57 15.64 -47.43
CA GLY A 194 -39.66 15.25 -46.01
C GLY A 194 -38.48 15.69 -45.13
N ILE A 195 -37.66 16.63 -45.58
CA ILE A 195 -36.60 17.26 -44.77
C ILE A 195 -37.22 18.05 -43.60
N ASP A 196 -36.65 17.92 -42.41
CA ASP A 196 -37.01 18.70 -41.21
C ASP A 196 -35.87 19.68 -40.86
N VAL A 197 -36.24 20.95 -40.71
CA VAL A 197 -35.32 22.07 -40.50
C VAL A 197 -35.47 22.66 -39.09
N ASP A 198 -36.44 22.18 -38.31
CA ASP A 198 -36.84 22.79 -37.03
C ASP A 198 -36.47 21.94 -35.80
N THR A 199 -36.14 20.66 -35.96
CA THR A 199 -35.90 19.74 -34.85
C THR A 199 -34.59 19.97 -34.09
N ALA A 200 -33.58 20.56 -34.71
CA ALA A 200 -32.23 20.68 -34.14
C ALA A 200 -31.92 22.12 -33.67
N GLU A 201 -31.61 22.28 -32.38
CA GLU A 201 -31.26 23.56 -31.77
C GLU A 201 -29.77 23.66 -31.36
N SER A 202 -29.19 24.84 -31.54
CA SER A 202 -27.84 25.21 -31.07
C SER A 202 -27.78 25.34 -29.54
N ALA A 203 -26.55 25.45 -29.00
CA ALA A 203 -26.32 25.86 -27.60
C ALA A 203 -26.94 27.23 -27.25
N GLN A 204 -27.32 28.02 -28.26
CA GLN A 204 -27.98 29.33 -28.15
C GLN A 204 -29.49 29.29 -28.50
N GLY A 205 -30.08 28.11 -28.72
CA GLY A 205 -31.50 27.95 -29.09
C GLY A 205 -31.84 28.31 -30.54
N LYS A 206 -30.84 28.50 -31.41
CA LYS A 206 -31.05 28.72 -32.85
C LYS A 206 -31.32 27.41 -33.57
N THR A 207 -32.39 27.35 -34.36
CA THR A 207 -32.73 26.20 -35.21
C THR A 207 -31.91 26.17 -36.50
N ALA A 208 -31.93 25.06 -37.24
CA ALA A 208 -31.30 25.03 -38.57
C ALA A 208 -31.92 26.08 -39.51
N ARG A 209 -33.22 26.37 -39.37
CA ARG A 209 -33.92 27.41 -40.14
C ARG A 209 -33.32 28.79 -39.87
N ASP A 210 -33.07 29.13 -38.61
CA ASP A 210 -32.51 30.43 -38.22
C ASP A 210 -31.10 30.63 -38.81
N ILE A 211 -30.29 29.57 -38.80
CA ILE A 211 -28.92 29.61 -39.35
C ILE A 211 -28.94 29.76 -40.87
N ILE A 212 -29.85 29.05 -41.56
CA ILE A 212 -30.00 29.15 -43.02
C ILE A 212 -30.46 30.56 -43.40
N LEU A 213 -31.40 31.15 -42.68
CA LEU A 213 -31.86 32.52 -42.94
C LEU A 213 -30.78 33.58 -42.64
N GLU A 214 -29.95 33.35 -41.62
CA GLU A 214 -28.82 34.24 -41.27
C GLU A 214 -27.70 34.19 -42.33
N LYS A 215 -27.37 33.00 -42.83
CA LYS A 215 -26.22 32.79 -43.74
C LYS A 215 -26.58 32.82 -45.22
N PHE A 216 -27.78 32.41 -45.60
CA PHE A 216 -28.24 32.25 -46.97
C PHE A 216 -29.63 32.85 -47.19
N PRO A 217 -29.74 34.19 -47.20
CA PRO A 217 -31.03 34.87 -47.36
C PRO A 217 -31.72 34.52 -48.70
N ASP A 218 -30.95 34.23 -49.75
CA ASP A 218 -31.47 33.85 -51.07
C ASP A 218 -32.28 32.53 -51.06
N LEU A 219 -32.01 31.65 -50.09
CA LEU A 219 -32.62 30.32 -50.00
C LEU A 219 -33.95 30.31 -49.24
N ALA A 220 -34.38 31.46 -48.72
CA ALA A 220 -35.61 31.58 -47.94
C ALA A 220 -36.86 31.09 -48.70
N ALA A 221 -36.88 31.19 -50.03
CA ALA A 221 -37.98 30.75 -50.87
C ALA A 221 -38.06 29.21 -51.08
N GLU A 222 -36.95 28.48 -50.82
CA GLU A 222 -36.87 27.02 -50.98
C GLU A 222 -37.09 26.27 -49.66
N ILE A 223 -37.30 26.98 -48.54
CA ILE A 223 -37.54 26.37 -47.23
C ILE A 223 -38.98 25.85 -47.20
N PRO A 224 -39.20 24.54 -46.90
CA PRO A 224 -40.54 24.01 -46.74
C PRO A 224 -41.28 24.69 -45.57
N ASP A 225 -42.58 24.95 -45.75
CA ASP A 225 -43.47 25.44 -44.71
C ASP A 225 -43.38 24.56 -43.45
N LYS A 226 -43.52 25.16 -42.26
CA LYS A 226 -43.45 24.49 -40.95
C LYS A 226 -44.26 23.18 -40.97
N SER A 227 -43.58 22.06 -41.22
CA SER A 227 -44.13 20.74 -41.01
C SER A 227 -44.20 20.51 -39.51
N ALA A 228 -45.35 20.03 -39.05
CA ALA A 228 -45.56 19.70 -37.64
C ALA A 228 -44.42 18.77 -37.17
N PRO A 229 -43.87 18.97 -35.96
CA PRO A 229 -42.71 18.22 -35.48
C PRO A 229 -43.09 16.75 -35.35
N THR A 230 -42.65 15.93 -36.30
CA THR A 230 -42.76 14.47 -36.24
C THR A 230 -41.43 13.86 -35.87
N GLN A 231 -41.07 14.02 -34.59
CA GLN A 231 -40.50 12.95 -33.74
C GLN A 231 -40.39 13.50 -32.32
N LYS A 232 -41.12 12.89 -31.38
CA LYS A 232 -40.98 13.18 -29.95
C LYS A 232 -39.55 12.84 -29.53
N ILE A 233 -38.76 13.83 -29.14
CA ILE A 233 -37.47 13.60 -28.47
C ILE A 233 -37.74 12.72 -27.25
N PRO A 234 -36.99 11.62 -27.02
CA PRO A 234 -37.13 10.82 -25.81
C PRO A 234 -36.98 11.70 -24.58
N VAL A 235 -37.94 11.62 -23.65
CA VAL A 235 -38.03 12.50 -22.47
C VAL A 235 -36.76 12.42 -21.63
N ALA A 236 -36.17 11.22 -21.52
CA ALA A 236 -34.90 11.00 -20.84
C ALA A 236 -33.75 11.88 -21.37
N ARG A 237 -33.67 12.07 -22.69
CA ARG A 237 -32.59 12.85 -23.32
C ARG A 237 -32.71 14.35 -23.05
N GLN A 238 -33.95 14.85 -22.93
CA GLN A 238 -34.21 16.22 -22.52
C GLN A 238 -33.84 16.45 -21.04
N LEU A 239 -34.11 15.47 -20.18
CA LEU A 239 -33.73 15.51 -18.76
C LEU A 239 -32.20 15.52 -18.58
N PHE A 240 -31.46 14.68 -19.32
CA PHE A 240 -29.99 14.70 -19.30
C PHE A 240 -29.42 16.05 -19.75
N TYR A 241 -30.03 16.68 -20.75
CA TYR A 241 -29.63 18.01 -21.21
C TYR A 241 -29.75 19.08 -20.11
N TYR A 242 -30.81 19.06 -19.30
CA TYR A 242 -30.96 20.03 -18.21
C TYR A 242 -29.89 19.86 -17.13
N LEU A 243 -29.52 18.61 -16.80
CA LEU A 243 -28.44 18.32 -15.84
C LEU A 243 -27.07 18.73 -16.38
N ASP A 244 -26.76 18.44 -17.65
CA ASP A 244 -25.50 18.86 -18.30
C ASP A 244 -25.32 20.39 -18.32
N LYS A 245 -26.42 21.12 -18.54
CA LYS A 245 -26.41 22.60 -18.53
C LYS A 245 -26.56 23.23 -17.15
N ARG A 246 -26.51 22.42 -16.08
CA ARG A 246 -26.66 22.87 -14.68
C ARG A 246 -27.94 23.66 -14.42
N LYS A 247 -29.04 23.32 -15.12
CA LYS A 247 -30.35 23.95 -14.96
C LYS A 247 -31.23 23.11 -14.04
N GLU A 248 -30.92 23.14 -12.74
CA GLU A 248 -31.60 22.32 -11.72
C GLU A 248 -33.11 22.62 -11.64
N GLU A 249 -33.52 23.89 -11.64
CA GLU A 249 -34.94 24.26 -11.54
C GLU A 249 -35.78 23.75 -12.72
N ALA A 250 -35.22 23.81 -13.93
CA ALA A 250 -35.88 23.31 -15.14
C ALA A 250 -35.98 21.79 -15.12
N PHE A 251 -34.96 21.11 -14.60
CA PHE A 251 -34.97 19.67 -14.37
C PHE A 251 -36.06 19.28 -13.37
N ILE A 252 -36.09 19.89 -12.18
CA ILE A 252 -37.10 19.62 -11.14
C ILE A 252 -38.52 19.89 -11.66
N SER A 253 -38.75 21.02 -12.33
CA SER A 253 -40.05 21.36 -12.91
C SER A 253 -40.51 20.32 -13.93
N SER A 254 -39.59 19.81 -14.76
CA SER A 254 -39.89 18.79 -15.76
C SER A 254 -40.16 17.44 -15.10
N LEU A 255 -39.40 17.09 -14.07
CA LEU A 255 -39.51 15.83 -13.34
C LEU A 255 -40.82 15.76 -12.53
N ASN A 256 -41.21 16.87 -11.89
CA ASN A 256 -42.50 16.98 -11.19
C ASN A 256 -43.70 16.83 -12.14
N LYS A 257 -43.61 17.33 -13.38
CA LYS A 257 -44.65 17.11 -14.41
C LYS A 257 -44.74 15.65 -14.87
N LEU A 258 -43.67 14.88 -14.71
CA LEU A 258 -43.55 13.50 -15.15
C LEU A 258 -43.89 12.50 -14.03
N LYS A 259 -43.90 12.94 -12.76
CA LYS A 259 -44.24 12.14 -11.57
C LYS A 259 -45.63 11.50 -11.64
N ASP A 260 -46.57 12.12 -12.38
CA ASP A 260 -47.95 11.64 -12.50
C ASP A 260 -48.15 10.51 -13.53
N LYS A 261 -47.10 10.08 -14.26
CA LYS A 261 -47.21 9.07 -15.32
C LYS A 261 -46.30 7.85 -15.06
N PRO A 262 -46.86 6.64 -14.82
CA PRO A 262 -46.08 5.48 -14.40
C PRO A 262 -45.08 4.98 -15.46
N ASN A 263 -45.40 5.07 -16.76
CA ASN A 263 -44.48 4.65 -17.83
C ASN A 263 -43.19 5.49 -17.89
N ASN A 264 -43.25 6.76 -17.49
CA ASN A 264 -42.10 7.65 -17.52
C ASN A 264 -41.17 7.38 -16.33
N ILE A 265 -41.69 6.86 -15.21
CA ILE A 265 -40.90 6.55 -14.02
C ILE A 265 -39.96 5.38 -14.31
N GLU A 266 -40.44 4.33 -14.98
CA GLU A 266 -39.60 3.18 -15.38
C GLU A 266 -38.54 3.59 -16.42
N GLU A 267 -38.86 4.51 -17.34
CA GLU A 267 -37.88 5.10 -18.25
C GLU A 267 -36.80 5.86 -17.47
N ILE A 268 -37.16 6.65 -16.46
CA ILE A 268 -36.19 7.40 -15.63
C ILE A 268 -35.28 6.47 -14.81
N LYS A 269 -35.81 5.36 -14.29
CA LYS A 269 -35.03 4.39 -13.50
C LYS A 269 -33.96 3.66 -14.31
N THR A 270 -34.26 3.36 -15.57
CA THR A 270 -33.41 2.50 -16.43
C THR A 270 -32.55 3.30 -17.40
N SER A 271 -32.86 4.57 -17.63
CA SER A 271 -32.12 5.41 -18.58
C SER A 271 -30.74 5.80 -18.05
N SER A 272 -29.73 5.56 -18.88
CA SER A 272 -28.40 6.16 -18.76
C SER A 272 -27.99 6.77 -20.10
N ASP A 273 -27.17 7.81 -20.09
CA ASP A 273 -26.61 8.40 -21.32
C ASP A 273 -25.39 7.62 -21.86
N GLY A 274 -25.07 6.48 -21.23
CA GLY A 274 -23.88 5.67 -21.45
C GLY A 274 -22.67 6.07 -20.59
N THR A 275 -22.67 7.27 -19.99
CA THR A 275 -21.61 7.76 -19.10
C THR A 275 -22.05 7.82 -17.64
N TYR A 276 -23.27 8.27 -17.37
CA TYR A 276 -23.84 8.42 -16.04
C TYR A 276 -25.36 8.17 -16.03
N THR A 277 -25.87 7.73 -14.89
CA THR A 277 -27.30 7.76 -14.55
C THR A 277 -27.73 9.15 -14.10
N PHE A 278 -29.04 9.42 -14.05
CA PHE A 278 -29.55 10.70 -13.52
C PHE A 278 -29.05 11.00 -12.11
N LEU A 279 -29.00 9.96 -11.26
CA LEU A 279 -28.55 10.09 -9.88
C LEU A 279 -27.04 10.32 -9.78
N GLN A 280 -26.23 9.65 -10.62
CA GLN A 280 -24.79 9.92 -10.73
C GLN A 280 -24.51 11.37 -11.18
N TYR A 281 -25.29 11.90 -12.14
CA TYR A 281 -25.17 13.30 -12.56
C TYR A 281 -25.51 14.30 -11.46
N ALA A 282 -26.65 14.11 -10.79
CA ALA A 282 -27.07 14.98 -9.70
C ALA A 282 -26.04 14.97 -8.56
N SER A 283 -25.47 13.80 -8.26
CA SER A 283 -24.42 13.64 -7.24
C SER A 283 -23.08 14.26 -7.66
N ASN A 284 -22.70 14.19 -8.93
CA ASN A 284 -21.45 14.78 -9.43
C ASN A 284 -21.49 16.33 -9.46
N TYR A 285 -22.67 16.93 -9.63
CA TYR A 285 -22.83 18.38 -9.71
C TYR A 285 -23.35 19.04 -8.43
N GLY A 286 -23.70 18.28 -7.40
CA GLY A 286 -24.14 18.83 -6.11
C GLY A 286 -25.61 19.23 -6.05
N PHE A 287 -26.47 18.65 -6.90
CA PHE A 287 -27.91 18.97 -6.96
C PHE A 287 -28.71 18.24 -5.88
N VAL A 288 -28.68 18.77 -4.66
CA VAL A 288 -29.26 18.13 -3.45
C VAL A 288 -30.76 17.86 -3.61
N GLU A 289 -31.53 18.84 -4.10
CA GLU A 289 -32.98 18.70 -4.24
C GLU A 289 -33.35 17.74 -5.36
N SER A 290 -32.56 17.72 -6.44
CA SER A 290 -32.68 16.71 -7.50
C SER A 290 -32.41 15.29 -6.98
N VAL A 291 -31.40 15.09 -6.12
CA VAL A 291 -31.11 13.79 -5.50
C VAL A 291 -32.29 13.32 -4.64
N LYS A 292 -32.83 14.18 -3.76
CA LYS A 292 -33.99 13.83 -2.92
C LYS A 292 -35.18 13.39 -3.76
N LEU A 293 -35.52 14.17 -4.79
CA LEU A 293 -36.65 13.88 -5.65
C LEU A 293 -36.46 12.59 -6.47
N LEU A 294 -35.24 12.30 -6.93
CA LEU A 294 -34.94 11.04 -7.62
C LEU A 294 -35.03 9.82 -6.68
N LEU A 295 -34.60 9.95 -5.43
CA LEU A 295 -34.75 8.90 -4.42
C LEU A 295 -36.23 8.65 -4.07
N GLU A 296 -37.04 9.71 -3.96
CA GLU A 296 -38.51 9.58 -3.78
C GLU A 296 -39.20 8.81 -4.91
N LEU A 297 -38.67 8.90 -6.15
CA LEU A 297 -39.19 8.16 -7.29
C LEU A 297 -38.76 6.67 -7.32
N GLY A 298 -37.98 6.23 -6.33
CA GLY A 298 -37.49 4.86 -6.22
C GLY A 298 -36.43 4.49 -7.25
N VAL A 299 -35.63 5.47 -7.69
CA VAL A 299 -34.40 5.20 -8.47
C VAL A 299 -33.42 4.43 -7.58
N ASP A 300 -32.74 3.44 -8.15
CA ASP A 300 -31.74 2.66 -7.42
C ASP A 300 -30.57 3.57 -6.98
N PRO A 301 -30.31 3.72 -5.66
CA PRO A 301 -29.20 4.53 -5.15
C PRO A 301 -27.82 4.00 -5.57
N ASN A 302 -27.74 2.73 -5.98
CA ASN A 302 -26.50 2.09 -6.43
C ASN A 302 -26.40 1.99 -7.96
N GLY A 303 -27.36 2.57 -8.69
CA GLY A 303 -27.40 2.47 -10.15
C GLY A 303 -26.19 3.13 -10.81
N THR A 304 -25.40 2.33 -11.53
CA THR A 304 -24.18 2.75 -12.23
C THR A 304 -24.32 2.59 -13.74
N SER A 305 -23.46 3.29 -14.48
CA SER A 305 -23.42 3.22 -15.95
C SER A 305 -22.33 2.24 -16.40
N THR A 306 -22.43 1.74 -17.64
CA THR A 306 -21.48 0.77 -18.19
C THR A 306 -20.05 1.31 -18.33
N GLN A 307 -19.89 2.63 -18.47
CA GLN A 307 -18.57 3.29 -18.54
C GLN A 307 -18.05 3.80 -17.19
N ARG A 308 -18.94 4.10 -16.23
CA ARG A 308 -18.61 4.61 -14.89
C ARG A 308 -19.32 3.77 -13.84
N THR A 309 -18.52 2.93 -13.23
CA THR A 309 -18.85 1.98 -12.15
C THR A 309 -18.99 2.64 -10.78
N ASN A 310 -18.42 3.84 -10.56
CA ASN A 310 -18.54 4.54 -9.27
C ASN A 310 -19.99 4.83 -8.90
N THR A 311 -20.41 4.41 -7.71
CA THR A 311 -21.75 4.69 -7.19
C THR A 311 -21.97 6.19 -6.99
N PRO A 312 -23.24 6.65 -7.00
CA PRO A 312 -23.60 8.03 -6.68
C PRO A 312 -22.98 8.54 -5.36
N ILE A 313 -22.92 7.70 -4.32
CA ILE A 313 -22.33 8.06 -3.03
C ILE A 313 -20.81 8.23 -3.09
N MET A 314 -20.10 7.40 -3.87
CA MET A 314 -18.66 7.56 -4.11
C MET A 314 -18.36 8.88 -4.84
N LEU A 315 -19.17 9.23 -5.85
CA LEU A 315 -19.04 10.49 -6.59
C LEU A 315 -19.29 11.71 -5.69
N ALA A 316 -20.34 11.68 -4.87
CA ALA A 316 -20.64 12.75 -3.92
C ALA A 316 -19.53 12.90 -2.87
N SER A 317 -18.97 11.78 -2.39
CA SER A 317 -17.87 11.77 -1.43
C SER A 317 -16.57 12.33 -2.03
N TYR A 318 -16.24 11.95 -3.26
CA TYR A 318 -15.09 12.48 -3.99
C TYR A 318 -15.17 13.99 -4.26
N LYS A 319 -16.40 14.53 -4.42
CA LYS A 319 -16.65 15.96 -4.65
C LYS A 319 -16.90 16.78 -3.37
N GLY A 320 -16.99 16.13 -2.21
CA GLY A 320 -17.21 16.80 -0.93
C GLY A 320 -18.63 17.32 -0.69
N TYR A 321 -19.66 16.70 -1.28
CA TYR A 321 -21.06 17.10 -1.08
C TYR A 321 -21.73 16.37 0.10
N VAL A 322 -21.53 16.90 1.31
CA VAL A 322 -21.96 16.28 2.58
C VAL A 322 -23.46 15.98 2.62
N ASP A 323 -24.30 16.92 2.19
CA ASP A 323 -25.75 16.76 2.26
C ASP A 323 -26.25 15.65 1.34
N ILE A 324 -25.59 15.43 0.20
CA ILE A 324 -25.89 14.32 -0.71
C ILE A 324 -25.45 13.00 -0.09
N VAL A 325 -24.25 12.96 0.52
CA VAL A 325 -23.76 11.78 1.24
C VAL A 325 -24.69 11.41 2.39
N ARG A 326 -25.20 12.40 3.16
CA ARG A 326 -26.17 12.17 4.23
C ARG A 326 -27.47 11.56 3.69
N ASN A 327 -28.07 12.17 2.66
CA ASN A 327 -29.32 11.68 2.07
C ASN A 327 -29.18 10.27 1.47
N LEU A 328 -28.05 9.97 0.82
CA LEU A 328 -27.80 8.65 0.25
C LEU A 328 -27.49 7.60 1.33
N TYR A 329 -26.72 7.95 2.35
CA TYR A 329 -26.35 7.04 3.43
C TYR A 329 -27.57 6.65 4.29
N GLU A 330 -28.48 7.58 4.56
CA GLU A 330 -29.71 7.32 5.33
C GLU A 330 -30.69 6.37 4.59
N HIS A 331 -30.51 6.18 3.28
CA HIS A 331 -31.38 5.32 2.49
C HIS A 331 -30.99 3.83 2.61
N GLU A 332 -31.93 2.98 3.08
CA GLU A 332 -31.67 1.57 3.44
C GLU A 332 -31.07 0.71 2.32
N LYS A 333 -31.35 1.05 1.06
CA LYS A 333 -30.87 0.29 -0.11
C LYS A 333 -29.45 0.67 -0.57
N THR A 334 -28.82 1.67 0.02
CA THR A 334 -27.50 2.13 -0.41
C THR A 334 -26.43 1.12 0.00
N SER A 335 -25.66 0.67 -0.99
CA SER A 335 -24.52 -0.23 -0.79
C SER A 335 -23.26 0.61 -0.57
N LEU A 336 -22.45 0.17 0.39
CA LEU A 336 -21.13 0.71 0.68
C LEU A 336 -20.03 -0.28 0.26
N GLU A 337 -20.38 -1.29 -0.53
CA GLU A 337 -19.39 -2.23 -1.04
C GLU A 337 -18.41 -1.52 -1.98
N PRO A 338 -17.11 -1.88 -1.93
CA PRO A 338 -16.10 -1.30 -2.78
C PRO A 338 -16.34 -1.70 -4.24
N ILE A 339 -16.12 -0.75 -5.16
CA ILE A 339 -16.25 -0.95 -6.60
C ILE A 339 -14.94 -0.52 -7.24
N ASP A 340 -14.39 -1.36 -8.14
CA ASP A 340 -13.06 -1.17 -8.76
C ASP A 340 -11.95 -0.91 -7.73
N GLY A 341 -12.00 -1.62 -6.60
CA GLY A 341 -10.98 -1.50 -5.55
C GLY A 341 -11.08 -0.24 -4.69
N ASP A 342 -11.96 0.71 -4.99
CA ASP A 342 -12.16 1.91 -4.16
C ASP A 342 -13.41 1.79 -3.28
N ASN A 343 -13.27 2.16 -2.00
CA ASN A 343 -14.38 2.30 -1.06
C ASN A 343 -14.80 3.78 -0.94
N VAL A 344 -16.04 4.05 -0.52
CA VAL A 344 -16.61 5.39 -0.26
C VAL A 344 -15.68 6.25 0.58
N LEU A 345 -15.11 5.69 1.65
CA LEU A 345 -14.15 6.38 2.52
C LEU A 345 -12.87 6.80 1.76
N LEU A 346 -12.34 5.88 0.95
CA LEU A 346 -11.13 6.13 0.18
C LEU A 346 -11.38 7.20 -0.91
N CYS A 347 -12.54 7.16 -1.56
CA CYS A 347 -12.96 8.19 -2.51
C CYS A 347 -13.05 9.57 -1.85
N ALA A 348 -13.53 9.68 -0.61
CA ALA A 348 -13.56 10.95 0.13
C ALA A 348 -12.13 11.50 0.34
N ILE A 349 -11.20 10.63 0.72
CA ILE A 349 -9.79 10.99 0.94
C ILE A 349 -9.10 11.37 -0.37
N GLN A 350 -9.30 10.59 -1.43
CA GLN A 350 -8.80 10.90 -2.77
C GLN A 350 -9.40 12.22 -3.31
N GLY A 351 -10.64 12.53 -2.95
CA GLY A 351 -11.28 13.82 -3.20
C GLY A 351 -10.53 14.98 -2.55
N ILE A 352 -10.20 14.86 -1.26
CA ILE A 352 -9.37 15.84 -0.53
C ILE A 352 -8.00 16.01 -1.21
N VAL A 353 -7.35 14.90 -1.57
CA VAL A 353 -6.07 14.89 -2.30
C VAL A 353 -6.21 15.69 -3.60
N SER A 354 -7.21 15.39 -4.42
CA SER A 354 -7.43 16.08 -5.69
C SER A 354 -7.75 17.56 -5.51
N ALA A 355 -8.57 17.91 -4.52
CA ALA A 355 -8.97 19.29 -4.26
C ALA A 355 -7.77 20.17 -3.86
N ARG A 356 -6.82 19.60 -3.10
CA ARG A 356 -5.56 20.29 -2.76
C ARG A 356 -4.71 20.57 -3.99
N TYR A 357 -4.59 19.61 -4.92
CA TYR A 357 -3.88 19.83 -6.18
C TYR A 357 -4.54 20.89 -7.06
N SER A 358 -5.88 20.95 -7.09
CA SER A 358 -6.63 21.96 -7.87
C SER A 358 -6.77 23.32 -7.18
N ARG A 359 -6.29 23.47 -5.93
CA ARG A 359 -6.47 24.67 -5.07
C ARG A 359 -7.93 25.06 -4.84
N GLU A 360 -8.83 24.07 -4.83
CA GLU A 360 -10.23 24.30 -4.46
C GLU A 360 -10.36 24.37 -2.94
N GLU A 361 -10.65 25.56 -2.40
CA GLU A 361 -10.96 25.78 -0.97
C GLU A 361 -12.36 25.26 -0.63
N ASN A 362 -12.59 23.94 -0.68
CA ASN A 362 -13.86 23.35 -0.29
C ASN A 362 -13.74 22.53 1.01
N THR A 363 -14.21 23.12 2.11
CA THR A 363 -14.31 22.51 3.45
C THR A 363 -15.20 21.26 3.47
N GLY A 364 -16.12 21.14 2.51
CA GLY A 364 -17.09 20.05 2.43
C GLY A 364 -16.47 18.65 2.33
N HIS A 365 -15.25 18.51 1.84
CA HIS A 365 -14.57 17.20 1.78
C HIS A 365 -14.21 16.67 3.19
N TYR A 366 -13.71 17.54 4.08
CA TYR A 366 -13.42 17.15 5.47
C TYR A 366 -14.70 16.86 6.25
N ASP A 367 -15.77 17.62 5.99
CA ASP A 367 -17.06 17.40 6.61
C ASP A 367 -17.67 16.05 6.15
N CYS A 368 -17.53 15.69 4.88
CA CYS A 368 -17.90 14.36 4.36
C CYS A 368 -17.12 13.26 5.08
N LEU A 369 -15.80 13.43 5.19
CA LEU A 369 -14.94 12.45 5.85
C LEU A 369 -15.31 12.29 7.33
N LYS A 370 -15.46 13.40 8.07
CA LYS A 370 -15.88 13.39 9.48
C LYS A 370 -17.21 12.67 9.66
N TYR A 371 -18.20 12.95 8.80
CA TYR A 371 -19.50 12.26 8.84
C TYR A 371 -19.37 10.74 8.63
N LEU A 372 -18.58 10.30 7.64
CA LEU A 372 -18.35 8.87 7.38
C LEU A 372 -17.61 8.17 8.52
N LEU A 373 -16.64 8.84 9.14
CA LEU A 373 -15.87 8.31 10.29
C LEU A 373 -16.70 8.27 11.58
N ASP A 374 -17.59 9.24 11.80
CA ASP A 374 -18.52 9.18 12.93
C ASP A 374 -19.47 7.99 12.77
N LYS A 375 -19.93 7.73 11.53
CA LYS A 375 -20.79 6.58 11.23
C LYS A 375 -20.07 5.24 11.25
N SER A 376 -18.78 5.18 10.96
CA SER A 376 -18.02 3.91 11.02
C SER A 376 -17.90 3.34 12.44
N ARG A 377 -18.11 4.16 13.49
CA ARG A 377 -18.17 3.69 14.89
C ARG A 377 -19.49 2.98 15.21
N GLU A 378 -20.55 3.31 14.49
CA GLU A 378 -21.91 2.76 14.68
C GLU A 378 -22.19 1.61 13.71
N ASP A 379 -21.61 1.66 12.50
CA ASP A 379 -21.92 0.78 11.39
C ASP A 379 -20.67 0.05 10.87
N ALA A 380 -20.61 -1.25 11.12
CA ALA A 380 -19.51 -2.13 10.72
C ALA A 380 -19.38 -2.29 9.18
N ARG A 381 -20.35 -1.83 8.39
CA ARG A 381 -20.27 -1.85 6.91
C ARG A 381 -19.15 -0.95 6.37
N ILE A 382 -18.73 0.08 7.12
CA ILE A 382 -17.66 0.98 6.70
C ILE A 382 -16.31 0.38 7.12
N ASN A 383 -15.63 -0.27 6.17
CA ASN A 383 -14.27 -0.75 6.38
C ASN A 383 -13.25 0.40 6.32
N LEU A 384 -12.72 0.79 7.49
CA LEU A 384 -11.68 1.83 7.65
C LEU A 384 -10.33 1.43 7.03
N ASN A 385 -10.02 0.13 7.04
CA ASN A 385 -8.72 -0.40 6.61
C ASN A 385 -8.78 -0.96 5.18
N HIS A 386 -9.73 -0.49 4.38
CA HIS A 386 -9.84 -0.88 2.97
C HIS A 386 -8.57 -0.48 2.20
N ILE A 387 -8.08 -1.40 1.37
CA ILE A 387 -6.94 -1.20 0.49
C ILE A 387 -7.41 -1.04 -0.96
N ASP A 388 -6.81 -0.11 -1.70
CA ASP A 388 -7.06 -0.01 -3.15
C ASP A 388 -6.34 -1.10 -3.95
N ASP A 389 -6.51 -1.04 -5.27
CA ASP A 389 -5.79 -1.89 -6.24
C ASP A 389 -4.25 -1.79 -6.11
N LYS A 390 -3.74 -0.73 -5.49
CA LYS A 390 -2.30 -0.52 -5.21
C LYS A 390 -1.92 -0.97 -3.79
N GLY A 391 -2.83 -1.57 -3.03
CA GLY A 391 -2.62 -1.95 -1.64
C GLY A 391 -2.54 -0.76 -0.67
N SER A 392 -2.88 0.45 -1.11
CA SER A 392 -2.79 1.67 -0.32
C SER A 392 -4.08 1.92 0.45
N THR A 393 -3.95 2.19 1.75
CA THR A 393 -5.06 2.63 2.61
C THR A 393 -5.21 4.15 2.58
N GLY A 394 -6.32 4.66 3.11
CA GLY A 394 -6.54 6.11 3.27
C GLY A 394 -5.41 6.83 4.01
N LEU A 395 -4.76 6.15 4.97
CA LEU A 395 -3.62 6.71 5.70
C LEU A 395 -2.38 6.91 4.82
N HIS A 396 -2.14 6.05 3.83
CA HIS A 396 -1.02 6.23 2.88
C HIS A 396 -1.20 7.51 2.05
N TYR A 397 -2.43 7.80 1.62
CA TYR A 397 -2.74 9.02 0.88
C TYR A 397 -2.62 10.27 1.76
N ALA A 398 -3.07 10.20 3.00
CA ALA A 398 -2.95 11.29 3.96
C ALA A 398 -1.50 11.60 4.34
N ALA A 399 -0.68 10.57 4.59
CA ALA A 399 0.74 10.71 4.89
C ALA A 399 1.50 11.38 3.74
N ARG A 400 1.26 10.95 2.49
CA ARG A 400 1.87 11.55 1.29
C ARG A 400 1.50 13.03 1.07
N LEU A 401 0.33 13.46 1.55
CA LEU A 401 -0.06 14.87 1.50
C LEU A 401 0.59 15.72 2.59
N GLU A 402 1.23 15.10 3.58
CA GLU A 402 1.79 15.72 4.77
C GLU A 402 0.78 16.61 5.52
N ASP A 403 -0.50 16.22 5.52
CA ASP A 403 -1.56 17.01 6.15
C ASP A 403 -1.83 16.59 7.60
N PRO A 404 -1.45 17.40 8.62
CA PRO A 404 -1.61 17.03 10.01
C PRO A 404 -3.06 16.75 10.41
N GLU A 405 -4.01 17.58 9.96
CA GLU A 405 -5.41 17.45 10.37
C GLU A 405 -6.02 16.15 9.83
N LEU A 406 -5.79 15.85 8.54
CA LEU A 406 -6.28 14.61 7.93
C LEU A 406 -5.67 13.37 8.58
N ILE A 407 -4.35 13.37 8.83
CA ILE A 407 -3.67 12.25 9.50
C ILE A 407 -4.24 12.04 10.90
N LEU A 408 -4.39 13.10 11.70
CA LEU A 408 -4.94 13.00 13.05
C LEU A 408 -6.40 12.51 13.06
N VAL A 409 -7.23 13.00 12.15
CA VAL A 409 -8.64 12.56 12.04
C VAL A 409 -8.74 11.07 11.71
N LEU A 410 -7.88 10.58 10.80
CA LEU A 410 -7.83 9.17 10.42
C LEU A 410 -7.28 8.29 11.56
N LEU A 411 -6.23 8.72 12.25
CA LEU A 411 -5.67 7.99 13.39
C LEU A 411 -6.66 7.91 14.56
N ARG A 412 -7.37 9.00 14.87
CA ARG A 412 -8.45 9.04 15.89
C ARG A 412 -9.66 8.15 15.55
N ALA A 413 -9.79 7.73 14.28
CA ALA A 413 -10.79 6.76 13.87
C ALA A 413 -10.35 5.30 14.11
N GLY A 414 -9.09 5.05 14.49
CA GLY A 414 -8.57 3.70 14.75
C GLY A 414 -8.06 2.99 13.49
N ILE A 415 -7.56 3.74 12.49
CA ILE A 415 -6.96 3.12 11.30
C ILE A 415 -5.66 2.40 11.66
N TYR A 416 -5.50 1.20 11.10
CA TYR A 416 -4.37 0.32 11.33
C TYR A 416 -3.13 0.79 10.57
N ILE A 417 -2.05 1.05 11.30
CA ILE A 417 -0.80 1.60 10.74
C ILE A 417 0.07 0.58 10.01
N GLY A 418 -0.12 -0.72 10.26
CA GLY A 418 0.76 -1.78 9.76
C GLY A 418 0.46 -2.26 8.34
N THR A 419 -0.52 -1.65 7.66
CA THR A 419 -0.80 -1.97 6.25
C THR A 419 0.39 -1.58 5.37
N ARG A 420 0.77 -2.47 4.45
CA ARG A 420 1.81 -2.23 3.44
C ARG A 420 1.19 -2.27 2.06
N ASN A 421 1.60 -1.33 1.21
CA ASN A 421 1.19 -1.29 -0.18
C ASN A 421 1.92 -2.34 -1.04
N ILE A 422 1.59 -2.43 -2.34
CA ILE A 422 2.26 -3.34 -3.28
C ILE A 422 3.77 -3.10 -3.41
N PHE A 423 4.24 -1.90 -3.05
CA PHE A 423 5.65 -1.52 -3.03
C PHE A 423 6.32 -1.88 -1.69
N ASN A 424 5.63 -2.63 -0.82
CA ASN A 424 6.07 -3.01 0.52
C ASN A 424 6.34 -1.81 1.46
N GLN A 425 5.75 -0.64 1.16
CA GLN A 425 5.90 0.58 1.95
C GLN A 425 4.76 0.69 2.96
N PRO A 426 5.04 0.93 4.25
CA PRO A 426 4.02 1.23 5.25
C PRO A 426 3.58 2.69 5.20
N ALA A 427 2.38 2.99 5.71
CA ALA A 427 1.87 4.36 5.79
C ALA A 427 2.74 5.31 6.65
N LEU A 428 3.53 4.72 7.58
CA LEU A 428 4.49 5.45 8.42
C LEU A 428 5.64 6.10 7.64
N GLN A 429 5.95 5.65 6.42
CA GLN A 429 7.10 6.15 5.66
C GLN A 429 7.04 7.65 5.42
N ASP A 430 5.87 8.15 5.01
CA ASP A 430 5.67 9.57 4.67
C ASP A 430 5.05 10.34 5.85
N MET A 431 5.01 9.77 7.05
CA MET A 431 4.33 10.38 8.21
C MET A 431 5.25 11.41 8.92
N PRO A 432 4.81 12.67 9.11
CA PRO A 432 5.61 13.67 9.81
C PRO A 432 5.83 13.29 11.29
N HIS A 433 7.08 13.42 11.76
CA HIS A 433 7.47 13.11 13.14
C HIS A 433 6.60 13.82 14.18
N ASP A 434 6.34 15.12 13.99
CA ASP A 434 5.62 15.93 14.98
C ASP A 434 4.14 15.52 15.08
N VAL A 435 3.50 15.21 13.96
CA VAL A 435 2.10 14.76 13.93
C VAL A 435 1.95 13.39 14.59
N TRP A 436 2.89 12.47 14.33
CA TRP A 436 2.89 11.16 14.97
C TRP A 436 3.10 11.27 16.48
N LYS A 437 4.02 12.15 16.90
CA LYS A 437 4.25 12.45 18.31
C LYS A 437 3.01 13.03 18.99
N ASP A 438 2.35 14.00 18.36
CA ASP A 438 1.13 14.64 18.89
C ASP A 438 -0.01 13.62 19.05
N TYR A 439 -0.16 12.70 18.08
CA TYR A 439 -1.12 11.60 18.19
C TYR A 439 -0.78 10.62 19.32
N LEU A 440 0.46 10.15 19.39
CA LEU A 440 0.92 9.26 20.46
C LEU A 440 0.74 9.90 21.83
N ASP A 441 0.94 11.21 21.89
CA ASP A 441 0.60 12.00 23.06
C ASP A 441 -0.90 11.80 23.38
N GLU A 442 -1.82 12.15 22.49
CA GLU A 442 -3.27 12.00 22.70
C GLU A 442 -3.73 10.60 23.16
N CYS A 443 -2.99 9.54 22.80
CA CYS A 443 -3.25 8.16 23.23
C CYS A 443 -3.07 7.92 24.75
N VAL A 444 -2.39 8.81 25.48
CA VAL A 444 -2.27 8.77 26.95
C VAL A 444 -3.25 9.74 27.58
N GLN A 445 -4.22 9.21 28.33
CA GLN A 445 -5.28 9.99 28.97
C GLN A 445 -5.39 9.67 30.47
N THR A 446 -6.04 10.55 31.23
CA THR A 446 -6.50 10.21 32.58
C THR A 446 -7.86 9.54 32.53
N GLY A 447 -8.14 8.63 33.45
CA GLY A 447 -9.46 8.00 33.54
C GLY A 447 -10.63 8.98 33.59
N PRO A 448 -11.85 8.52 33.23
CA PRO A 448 -13.06 9.35 33.14
C PRO A 448 -13.45 10.03 34.47
N GLU A 449 -13.08 9.44 35.60
CA GLU A 449 -13.23 10.10 36.88
C GLU A 449 -12.02 11.01 37.13
N ASN A 450 -12.28 12.31 37.23
CA ASN A 450 -11.31 13.38 37.47
C ASN A 450 -10.77 13.31 38.93
N ARG A 451 -10.26 12.14 39.32
CA ARG A 451 -9.78 11.80 40.66
C ARG A 451 -8.46 12.52 40.93
N ARG A 452 -8.23 12.86 42.21
CA ARG A 452 -6.98 13.49 42.65
C ARG A 452 -5.79 12.55 42.40
N LYS A 453 -4.62 13.12 42.13
CA LYS A 453 -3.38 12.37 41.83
C LYS A 453 -2.95 11.41 42.94
N ASP A 454 -3.35 11.69 44.18
CA ASP A 454 -3.01 10.88 45.36
C ASP A 454 -4.03 9.77 45.63
N ASP A 455 -5.13 9.71 44.85
CA ASP A 455 -6.13 8.66 45.00
C ASP A 455 -5.53 7.31 44.58
N PRO A 456 -5.62 6.26 45.41
CA PRO A 456 -5.12 4.93 45.06
C PRO A 456 -5.75 4.35 43.77
N ASN A 457 -6.88 4.88 43.32
CA ASN A 457 -7.57 4.49 42.10
C ASN A 457 -7.37 5.49 40.95
N TYR A 458 -6.43 6.43 41.07
CA TYR A 458 -5.99 7.24 39.94
C TYR A 458 -5.49 6.32 38.83
N GLN A 459 -6.01 6.50 37.61
CA GLN A 459 -5.73 5.62 36.48
C GLN A 459 -5.27 6.42 35.25
N LEU A 460 -4.26 5.88 34.59
CA LEU A 460 -3.80 6.29 33.27
C LEU A 460 -4.42 5.33 32.24
N VAL A 461 -4.96 5.87 31.16
CA VAL A 461 -5.56 5.12 30.06
C VAL A 461 -4.61 5.21 28.87
N PHE A 462 -4.19 4.06 28.36
CA PHE A 462 -3.41 3.93 27.15
C PHE A 462 -4.32 3.39 26.04
N ASN A 463 -4.40 4.11 24.92
CA ASN A 463 -5.16 3.73 23.73
C ASN A 463 -4.23 3.08 22.69
N TYR A 464 -4.60 1.89 22.20
CA TYR A 464 -3.90 1.13 21.17
C TYR A 464 -4.75 0.81 19.93
N ASP A 465 -5.87 1.51 19.72
CA ASP A 465 -6.83 1.27 18.63
C ASP A 465 -6.12 1.17 17.25
N PHE A 466 -5.06 1.97 17.04
CA PHE A 466 -4.27 2.01 15.81
C PHE A 466 -3.38 0.78 15.52
N LEU A 467 -3.20 -0.12 16.51
CA LEU A 467 -2.40 -1.35 16.39
C LEU A 467 -3.26 -2.61 16.21
N VAL A 468 -4.58 -2.48 16.26
CA VAL A 468 -5.49 -3.63 16.15
C VAL A 468 -5.56 -4.05 14.68
N PRO A 469 -5.09 -5.26 14.32
CA PRO A 469 -5.18 -5.73 12.95
C PRO A 469 -6.65 -5.93 12.54
N PRO A 470 -7.02 -5.61 11.29
CA PRO A 470 -8.40 -5.77 10.83
C PRO A 470 -8.82 -7.24 10.86
N LYS A 471 -10.03 -7.51 11.38
CA LYS A 471 -10.66 -8.82 11.28
C LYS A 471 -11.01 -9.07 9.82
N ILE A 472 -10.26 -9.96 9.16
CA ILE A 472 -10.59 -10.36 7.79
C ILE A 472 -11.77 -11.31 7.89
N GLU A 473 -12.97 -10.81 7.65
CA GLU A 473 -14.12 -11.66 7.39
C GLU A 473 -13.89 -12.38 6.07
N THR A 474 -13.39 -13.61 6.14
CA THR A 474 -13.49 -14.53 5.01
C THR A 474 -14.98 -14.72 4.74
N LYS A 475 -15.55 -14.02 3.74
CA LYS A 475 -16.88 -14.28 3.21
C LYS A 475 -16.90 -15.75 2.76
N ASN A 476 -17.28 -16.65 3.66
CA ASN A 476 -17.72 -17.98 3.30
C ASN A 476 -19.01 -17.78 2.51
N ASN A 477 -18.95 -17.95 1.19
CA ASN A 477 -20.15 -18.13 0.38
C ASN A 477 -20.85 -19.42 0.84
N ARG A 478 -21.71 -19.30 1.86
CA ARG A 478 -22.61 -20.34 2.36
C ARG A 478 -24.00 -19.76 2.65
N ASP A 479 -24.52 -18.92 1.77
CA ASP A 479 -25.93 -18.50 1.83
C ASP A 479 -26.62 -18.74 0.49
N SER A 480 -26.76 -20.02 0.12
CA SER A 480 -27.87 -20.52 -0.70
C SER A 480 -27.84 -22.05 -0.80
N ALA A 481 -28.29 -22.76 0.25
CA ALA A 481 -28.96 -24.05 0.11
C ALA A 481 -29.58 -24.49 1.44
N GLN A 482 -30.89 -24.67 1.42
CA GLN A 482 -31.69 -25.29 2.46
C GLN A 482 -31.22 -26.72 2.82
N ASP A 483 -31.35 -27.00 4.12
CA ASP A 483 -31.73 -28.27 4.74
C ASP A 483 -30.81 -29.50 4.71
N ASN A 484 -30.63 -29.99 5.95
CA ASN A 484 -30.53 -31.37 6.41
C ASN A 484 -29.16 -32.08 6.54
N THR A 485 -29.00 -32.58 7.77
CA THR A 485 -28.27 -33.77 8.25
C THR A 485 -26.80 -33.67 8.68
N ARG A 486 -26.63 -33.70 10.02
CA ARG A 486 -25.73 -34.53 10.86
C ARG A 486 -24.30 -34.77 10.39
N GLU A 487 -23.39 -34.31 11.26
CA GLU A 487 -22.14 -34.94 11.71
C GLU A 487 -21.36 -35.77 10.69
N LYS A 488 -20.20 -35.22 10.27
CA LYS A 488 -18.90 -35.88 10.39
C LYS A 488 -17.77 -34.91 10.10
N GLU A 489 -16.83 -34.84 11.03
CA GLU A 489 -15.48 -34.34 10.84
C GLU A 489 -14.77 -35.27 9.86
N ASP A 490 -14.33 -34.75 8.72
CA ASP A 490 -13.27 -35.37 7.92
C ASP A 490 -12.52 -34.28 7.14
N GLU A 491 -11.20 -34.32 7.28
CA GLU A 491 -10.21 -33.48 6.60
C GLU A 491 -10.27 -33.73 5.08
N GLY A 492 -10.75 -32.74 4.34
CA GLY A 492 -10.85 -32.79 2.88
C GLY A 492 -9.86 -31.87 2.18
N ILE A 493 -8.79 -32.45 1.63
CA ILE A 493 -7.94 -31.83 0.60
C ILE A 493 -8.82 -31.61 -0.65
N VAL A 494 -9.11 -30.37 -1.00
CA VAL A 494 -9.84 -30.04 -2.24
C VAL A 494 -8.86 -30.00 -3.41
N ARG A 495 -8.95 -30.99 -4.29
CA ARG A 495 -8.46 -30.92 -5.67
C ARG A 495 -9.47 -30.11 -6.48
N ILE A 496 -9.01 -29.05 -7.15
CA ILE A 496 -9.81 -28.30 -8.12
C ILE A 496 -9.66 -29.01 -9.47
N GLU A 497 -10.73 -29.68 -9.91
CA GLU A 497 -10.92 -30.06 -11.31
C GLU A 497 -11.48 -28.85 -12.07
N MET A 498 -10.84 -28.47 -13.17
CA MET A 498 -11.30 -27.43 -14.09
C MET A 498 -12.16 -28.08 -15.18
N GLU A 499 -13.42 -27.66 -15.34
CA GLU A 499 -14.18 -27.80 -16.58
C GLU A 499 -14.31 -26.45 -17.31
N PRO A 500 -14.31 -26.41 -18.66
CA PRO A 500 -14.15 -25.18 -19.43
C PRO A 500 -15.51 -24.59 -19.86
N GLY A 501 -15.69 -23.28 -19.70
CA GLY A 501 -16.86 -22.60 -20.27
C GLY A 501 -16.90 -21.08 -20.01
N THR A 502 -16.73 -20.32 -21.09
CA THR A 502 -17.17 -18.92 -21.30
C THR A 502 -16.58 -17.78 -20.44
N GLY A 503 -15.38 -17.35 -20.83
CA GLY A 503 -15.19 -16.04 -21.46
C GLY A 503 -15.39 -14.74 -20.66
N ARG A 504 -14.38 -14.35 -19.88
CA ARG A 504 -13.63 -13.08 -20.08
C ARG A 504 -12.36 -13.09 -19.23
N LYS A 505 -11.23 -13.27 -19.90
CA LYS A 505 -9.89 -13.05 -19.35
C LYS A 505 -9.59 -11.56 -19.45
N THR A 506 -9.63 -10.86 -18.34
CA THR A 506 -8.65 -9.79 -18.11
C THR A 506 -7.42 -10.46 -17.53
N THR A 507 -6.31 -10.37 -18.24
CA THR A 507 -4.96 -10.65 -17.73
C THR A 507 -4.61 -9.61 -16.66
N SER A 508 -5.26 -9.68 -15.50
CA SER A 508 -4.61 -9.31 -14.27
C SER A 508 -3.93 -10.58 -13.76
N GLN A 509 -2.62 -10.49 -13.55
CA GLN A 509 -1.95 -11.44 -12.67
C GLN A 509 -2.58 -11.26 -11.28
N ALA A 510 -3.71 -11.92 -11.02
CA ALA A 510 -4.14 -12.26 -9.68
C ALA A 510 -3.15 -13.31 -9.17
N LYS A 511 -1.92 -12.86 -8.86
CA LYS A 511 -1.21 -13.43 -7.73
C LYS A 511 -2.19 -13.23 -6.58
N GLU A 512 -2.81 -14.32 -6.14
CA GLU A 512 -3.31 -14.42 -4.78
C GLU A 512 -2.17 -13.93 -3.89
N HIS A 513 -2.22 -12.65 -3.52
CA HIS A 513 -1.44 -12.13 -2.43
C HIS A 513 -1.98 -12.90 -1.22
N LYS A 514 -1.32 -14.01 -0.88
CA LYS A 514 -1.30 -14.51 0.49
C LYS A 514 -0.97 -13.29 1.33
N LEU A 515 -1.99 -12.70 1.95
CA LEU A 515 -1.84 -11.65 2.90
C LEU A 515 -0.92 -12.23 3.96
N ALA A 516 0.37 -11.89 3.89
CA ALA A 516 1.34 -12.27 4.89
C ALA A 516 0.71 -11.87 6.21
N THR A 517 0.54 -12.83 7.11
CA THR A 517 0.01 -12.66 8.45
C THR A 517 0.70 -11.44 9.08
N VAL A 518 0.03 -10.29 9.06
CA VAL A 518 0.64 -9.02 9.43
C VAL A 518 0.91 -9.09 10.93
N THR A 519 2.19 -8.98 11.32
CA THR A 519 2.53 -9.03 12.73
C THR A 519 2.34 -7.64 13.33
N GLU A 520 1.89 -7.58 14.59
CA GLU A 520 1.69 -6.31 15.29
C GLU A 520 3.01 -5.54 15.51
N THR A 521 4.15 -6.22 15.37
CA THR A 521 5.48 -5.65 15.59
C THR A 521 6.15 -5.12 14.33
N ASP A 522 5.64 -5.46 13.15
CA ASP A 522 6.16 -4.97 11.86
C ASP A 522 6.24 -3.43 11.75
N PRO A 523 5.25 -2.64 12.23
CA PRO A 523 5.34 -1.18 12.18
C PRO A 523 6.51 -0.64 13.01
N PHE A 524 6.76 -1.25 14.18
CA PHE A 524 7.83 -0.85 15.08
C PHE A 524 9.21 -1.28 14.58
N LEU A 525 9.29 -2.43 13.89
CA LEU A 525 10.51 -2.83 13.20
C LEU A 525 10.89 -1.79 12.13
N TYR A 526 9.92 -1.32 11.35
CA TYR A 526 10.15 -0.26 10.37
C TYR A 526 10.60 1.06 11.04
N MET A 527 9.94 1.48 12.13
CA MET A 527 10.40 2.63 12.92
C MET A 527 11.82 2.48 13.45
N SER A 528 12.26 1.25 13.74
CA SER A 528 13.63 0.98 14.19
C SER A 528 14.67 1.15 13.09
N GLU A 529 14.28 1.05 11.82
CA GLU A 529 15.15 1.22 10.66
C GLU A 529 15.22 2.69 10.22
N ASN A 530 14.14 3.45 10.39
CA ASN A 530 14.06 4.86 9.99
C ASN A 530 14.61 5.84 11.04
N GLU A 531 15.64 6.61 10.71
CA GLU A 531 16.33 7.52 11.66
C GLU A 531 15.41 8.58 12.28
N ASP A 532 14.44 9.10 11.52
CA ASP A 532 13.55 10.17 11.98
C ASP A 532 12.50 9.67 12.99
N LEU A 533 12.06 8.41 12.86
CA LEU A 533 11.01 7.82 13.69
C LEU A 533 11.56 7.06 14.91
N ARG A 534 12.84 6.64 14.88
CA ARG A 534 13.49 5.92 15.99
C ARG A 534 13.27 6.59 17.36
N PRO A 535 13.42 7.91 17.55
CA PRO A 535 13.26 8.55 18.87
C PRO A 535 11.88 8.31 19.50
N LEU A 536 10.84 8.10 18.69
CA LEU A 536 9.47 7.88 19.15
C LEU A 536 9.27 6.48 19.74
N LEU A 537 10.19 5.54 19.54
CA LEU A 537 10.16 4.21 20.17
C LEU A 537 10.30 4.26 21.71
N CYS A 538 10.84 5.36 22.24
CA CYS A 538 10.90 5.62 23.68
C CYS A 538 9.64 6.32 24.21
N HIS A 539 8.65 6.62 23.36
CA HIS A 539 7.40 7.20 23.80
C HIS A 539 6.65 6.21 24.71
N PRO A 540 6.05 6.62 25.84
CA PRO A 540 5.51 5.69 26.83
C PRO A 540 4.40 4.78 26.31
N VAL A 541 3.68 5.15 25.25
CA VAL A 541 2.68 4.29 24.58
C VAL A 541 3.33 3.17 23.75
N ILE A 542 4.47 3.43 23.15
CA ILE A 542 5.19 2.40 22.38
C ILE A 542 6.00 1.53 23.34
N ASP A 543 6.68 2.16 24.31
CA ASP A 543 7.46 1.46 25.35
C ASP A 543 6.56 0.53 26.18
N SER A 544 5.34 0.96 26.52
CA SER A 544 4.34 0.13 27.18
C SER A 544 3.95 -1.10 26.37
N PHE A 545 3.70 -0.92 25.07
CA PHE A 545 3.33 -2.00 24.17
C PHE A 545 4.47 -3.03 24.06
N ILE A 546 5.70 -2.57 23.84
CA ILE A 546 6.89 -3.43 23.76
C ILE A 546 7.07 -4.22 25.05
N TYR A 547 6.90 -3.58 26.22
CA TYR A 547 7.00 -4.24 27.51
C TYR A 547 5.92 -5.30 27.73
N LEU A 548 4.67 -5.03 27.35
CA LEU A 548 3.58 -6.02 27.44
C LEU A 548 3.83 -7.21 26.51
N LYS A 549 4.33 -6.94 25.31
CA LYS A 549 4.68 -7.98 24.34
C LYS A 549 5.89 -8.81 24.79
N TRP A 550 6.90 -8.18 25.38
CA TRP A 550 7.97 -8.90 26.07
C TRP A 550 7.41 -9.83 27.15
N CYS A 551 6.43 -9.37 27.95
CA CYS A 551 5.83 -10.19 29.00
C CYS A 551 5.13 -11.45 28.47
N SER A 552 4.61 -11.43 27.23
CA SER A 552 4.03 -12.62 26.59
C SER A 552 5.11 -13.56 26.04
N VAL A 553 6.16 -13.01 25.42
CA VAL A 553 7.23 -13.79 24.74
C VAL A 553 8.31 -14.31 25.69
N ARG A 554 8.49 -13.70 26.89
CA ARG A 554 9.59 -14.01 27.83
C ARG A 554 9.77 -15.50 28.19
N LYS A 555 8.72 -16.32 28.08
CA LYS A 555 8.83 -17.78 28.32
C LYS A 555 9.83 -18.43 27.36
N PHE A 556 9.84 -18.03 26.08
CA PHE A 556 10.81 -18.52 25.10
C PHE A 556 12.23 -18.08 25.43
N PHE A 557 12.38 -16.83 25.89
CA PHE A 557 13.66 -16.32 26.36
C PHE A 557 14.22 -17.16 27.53
N PHE A 558 13.42 -17.39 28.58
CA PHE A 558 13.87 -18.19 29.73
C PHE A 558 14.11 -19.66 29.39
N LEU A 559 13.35 -20.24 28.45
CA LEU A 559 13.62 -21.58 27.94
C LEU A 559 14.97 -21.65 27.23
N ASN A 560 15.27 -20.68 26.36
CA ASN A 560 16.54 -20.61 25.64
C ASN A 560 17.71 -20.36 26.61
N LEU A 561 17.55 -19.44 27.56
CA LEU A 561 18.54 -19.18 28.61
C LEU A 561 18.78 -20.44 29.45
N GLY A 562 17.73 -21.17 29.83
CA GLY A 562 17.84 -22.42 30.57
C GLY A 562 18.60 -23.50 29.80
N PHE A 563 18.28 -23.68 28.50
CA PHE A 563 19.01 -24.59 27.62
C PHE A 563 20.50 -24.23 27.55
N PHE A 564 20.81 -22.95 27.32
CA PHE A 564 22.19 -22.49 27.21
C PHE A 564 22.94 -22.59 28.54
N LEU A 565 22.30 -22.30 29.68
CA LEU A 565 22.89 -22.47 31.01
C LEU A 565 23.29 -23.93 31.28
N ILE A 566 22.44 -24.89 30.88
CA ILE A 566 22.76 -26.33 30.99
C ILE A 566 23.97 -26.67 30.12
N TYR A 567 23.99 -26.21 28.87
CA TYR A 567 25.11 -26.41 27.95
C TYR A 567 26.41 -25.81 28.51
N TRP A 568 26.37 -24.56 28.95
CA TRP A 568 27.50 -23.84 29.53
C TRP A 568 28.04 -24.52 30.79
N LEU A 569 27.17 -24.93 31.73
CA LEU A 569 27.56 -25.67 32.93
C LEU A 569 28.24 -26.99 32.58
N LEU A 570 27.65 -27.75 31.65
CA LEU A 570 28.17 -29.05 31.25
C LEU A 570 29.51 -28.94 30.52
N LEU A 571 29.66 -27.94 29.63
CA LEU A 571 30.90 -27.66 28.93
C LEU A 571 32.00 -27.24 29.91
N SER A 572 31.70 -26.31 30.82
CA SER A 572 32.64 -25.84 31.84
C SER A 572 33.08 -26.98 32.76
N PHE A 573 32.12 -27.79 33.22
CA PHE A 573 32.41 -28.96 34.03
C PHE A 573 33.25 -29.97 33.27
N TYR A 574 32.91 -30.28 32.01
CA TYR A 574 33.67 -31.22 31.18
C TYR A 574 35.12 -30.76 31.01
N ILE A 575 35.35 -29.49 30.68
CA ILE A 575 36.71 -28.95 30.48
C ILE A 575 37.53 -29.03 31.76
N LEU A 576 36.97 -28.59 32.90
CA LEU A 576 37.67 -28.62 34.19
C LEU A 576 37.95 -30.06 34.64
N TYR A 577 36.93 -30.92 34.56
CA TYR A 577 37.01 -32.32 34.97
C TYR A 577 38.02 -33.11 34.14
N VAL A 578 37.98 -32.96 32.81
CA VAL A 578 38.93 -33.61 31.88
C VAL A 578 40.37 -33.17 32.17
N ASN A 579 40.61 -31.88 32.38
CA ASN A 579 41.96 -31.40 32.69
C ASN A 579 42.50 -31.96 34.02
N GLU A 580 41.65 -32.10 35.04
CA GLU A 580 42.05 -32.61 36.35
C GLU A 580 42.31 -34.13 36.32
N LYS A 581 41.49 -34.91 35.62
CA LYS A 581 41.63 -36.37 35.57
C LYS A 581 42.57 -36.91 34.50
N ILE A 582 42.86 -36.17 33.43
CA ILE A 582 44.02 -36.48 32.57
C ILE A 582 45.30 -36.53 33.42
N SER A 583 45.40 -35.72 34.47
CA SER A 583 46.52 -35.78 35.42
C SER A 583 46.49 -37.01 36.34
N ASN A 584 45.32 -37.66 36.51
CA ASN A 584 45.09 -38.72 37.52
C ASN A 584 44.81 -40.12 36.91
N GLY A 585 44.62 -40.26 35.60
CA GLY A 585 44.62 -41.55 34.88
C GLY A 585 43.37 -42.43 35.03
N ASP A 586 42.17 -41.86 35.26
CA ASP A 586 40.92 -42.61 35.46
C ASP A 586 39.85 -42.28 34.39
N ASP A 587 39.49 -43.26 33.56
CA ASP A 587 38.83 -43.06 32.25
C ASP A 587 37.28 -43.14 32.24
N SER A 588 36.66 -43.74 33.26
CA SER A 588 35.28 -44.25 33.13
C SER A 588 34.17 -43.19 33.13
N SER A 589 34.39 -42.04 33.76
CA SER A 589 33.35 -41.03 34.02
C SER A 589 33.30 -39.91 32.98
N HIS A 590 34.40 -39.63 32.28
CA HIS A 590 34.44 -38.60 31.22
C HIS A 590 33.59 -38.95 30.00
N VAL A 591 33.42 -40.25 29.73
CA VAL A 591 32.67 -40.75 28.56
C VAL A 591 31.20 -40.35 28.64
N VAL A 592 30.59 -40.43 29.83
CA VAL A 592 29.17 -40.06 30.03
C VAL A 592 28.96 -38.56 29.78
N PHE A 593 29.81 -37.70 30.35
CA PHE A 593 29.73 -36.26 30.13
C PHE A 593 30.01 -35.86 28.67
N ARG A 594 30.92 -36.57 27.99
CA ARG A 594 31.19 -36.37 26.56
C ARG A 594 30.00 -36.73 25.67
N ILE A 595 29.31 -37.83 25.97
CA ILE A 595 28.10 -38.23 25.24
C ILE A 595 26.99 -37.20 25.46
N LEU A 596 26.78 -36.77 26.71
CA LEU A 596 25.76 -35.77 27.04
C LEU A 596 26.06 -34.43 26.35
N LEU A 597 27.32 -33.98 26.36
CA LEU A 597 27.77 -32.77 25.67
C LEU A 597 27.62 -32.90 24.16
N GLY A 598 27.89 -34.09 23.59
CA GLY A 598 27.68 -34.39 22.18
C GLY A 598 26.20 -34.29 21.78
N ILE A 599 25.28 -34.80 22.59
CA ILE A 599 23.83 -34.69 22.36
C ILE A 599 23.40 -33.21 22.38
N LEU A 600 23.84 -32.44 23.37
CA LEU A 600 23.52 -31.00 23.44
C LEU A 600 24.14 -30.21 22.28
N LEU A 601 25.35 -30.56 21.85
CA LEU A 601 26.00 -29.95 20.68
C LEU A 601 25.21 -30.22 19.41
N VAL A 602 24.70 -31.44 19.21
CA VAL A 602 23.82 -31.76 18.07
C VAL A 602 22.53 -30.93 18.14
N ALA A 603 21.91 -30.83 19.33
CA ALA A 603 20.72 -29.99 19.51
C ALA A 603 21.02 -28.51 19.18
N PHE A 604 22.17 -27.99 19.62
CA PHE A 604 22.63 -26.64 19.31
C PHE A 604 22.81 -26.46 17.80
N ILE A 605 23.53 -27.36 17.12
CA ILE A 605 23.70 -27.32 15.66
C ILE A 605 22.36 -27.34 14.93
N THR A 606 21.41 -28.18 15.36
CA THR A 606 20.09 -28.23 14.72
C THR A 606 19.29 -26.94 14.89
N ARG A 607 19.37 -26.30 16.07
CA ARG A 607 18.75 -25.00 16.35
C ARG A 607 19.36 -23.92 15.44
N GLU A 608 20.67 -23.93 15.29
CA GLU A 608 21.39 -22.94 14.51
C GLU A 608 21.15 -23.07 13.01
N LEU A 609 21.17 -24.29 12.50
CA LEU A 609 20.80 -24.59 11.11
C LEU A 609 19.38 -24.13 10.79
N PHE A 610 18.46 -24.28 11.74
CA PHE A 610 17.09 -23.80 11.58
C PHE A 610 17.03 -22.27 11.43
N GLN A 611 17.78 -21.53 12.26
CA GLN A 611 17.87 -20.07 12.18
C GLN A 611 18.48 -19.59 10.85
N ILE A 612 19.53 -20.27 10.36
CA ILE A 612 20.17 -19.99 9.06
C ILE A 612 19.20 -20.21 7.90
N ILE A 613 18.41 -21.30 7.93
CA ILE A 613 17.41 -21.59 6.89
C ILE A 613 16.32 -20.51 6.86
N GLN A 614 15.91 -20.00 8.01
CA GLN A 614 14.84 -19.02 8.11
C GLN A 614 15.28 -17.62 7.63
N SER A 615 16.54 -17.23 7.85
CA SER A 615 17.01 -15.86 7.56
C SER A 615 18.50 -15.80 7.18
N PRO A 616 18.93 -16.35 6.03
CA PRO A 616 20.35 -16.55 5.72
C PRO A 616 21.13 -15.23 5.63
N TYR A 617 20.55 -14.20 5.03
CA TYR A 617 21.24 -12.91 4.86
C TYR A 617 21.40 -12.16 6.19
N CYS A 618 20.32 -12.03 6.96
CA CYS A 618 20.36 -11.36 8.27
C CYS A 618 21.24 -12.13 9.28
N TYR A 619 21.32 -13.46 9.13
CA TYR A 619 22.10 -14.29 10.04
C TYR A 619 23.60 -13.95 10.02
N PHE A 620 24.20 -13.86 8.83
CA PHE A 620 25.64 -13.61 8.67
C PHE A 620 26.06 -12.16 8.94
N GLU A 621 25.11 -11.22 9.00
CA GLU A 621 25.39 -9.82 9.32
C GLU A 621 25.58 -9.60 10.83
N SER A 622 24.91 -10.37 11.67
CA SER A 622 24.95 -10.19 13.12
C SER A 622 26.19 -10.83 13.76
N MET A 623 26.87 -10.10 14.64
CA MET A 623 28.08 -10.58 15.36
C MET A 623 27.77 -11.66 16.39
N ASP A 624 26.57 -11.66 16.98
CA ASP A 624 26.12 -12.66 17.95
C ASP A 624 26.15 -14.07 17.34
N ASN A 625 25.57 -14.22 16.15
CA ASN A 625 25.51 -15.50 15.44
C ASN A 625 26.91 -16.03 15.04
N TRP A 626 27.88 -15.13 14.79
CA TRP A 626 29.27 -15.53 14.56
C TRP A 626 29.92 -16.07 15.83
N LEU A 627 29.56 -15.54 17.01
CA LEU A 627 30.04 -16.04 18.30
C LEU A 627 29.46 -17.43 18.57
N GLU A 628 28.16 -17.65 18.35
CA GLU A 628 27.51 -18.96 18.47
C GLU A 628 28.15 -20.00 17.52
N LEU A 629 28.39 -19.66 16.25
CA LEU A 629 29.10 -20.53 15.31
C LEU A 629 30.53 -20.86 15.76
N SER A 630 31.26 -19.87 16.28
CA SER A 630 32.62 -20.09 16.78
C SER A 630 32.63 -21.03 18.00
N LEU A 631 31.64 -20.92 18.88
CA LEU A 631 31.46 -21.79 20.04
C LEU A 631 31.11 -23.22 19.62
N ILE A 632 30.23 -23.40 18.62
CA ILE A 632 29.90 -24.72 18.06
C ILE A 632 31.15 -25.38 17.48
N LEU A 633 31.96 -24.64 16.71
CA LEU A 633 33.18 -25.16 16.09
C LEU A 633 34.21 -25.60 17.13
N VAL A 634 34.46 -24.75 18.14
CA VAL A 634 35.44 -25.02 19.21
C VAL A 634 34.97 -26.19 20.09
N THR A 635 33.69 -26.24 20.45
CA THR A 635 33.15 -27.37 21.23
C THR A 635 33.15 -28.67 20.42
N GLY A 636 32.87 -28.61 19.11
CA GLY A 636 33.02 -29.75 18.21
C GLY A 636 34.45 -30.28 18.17
N ALA A 637 35.45 -29.38 18.11
CA ALA A 637 36.86 -29.76 18.17
C ALA A 637 37.21 -30.47 19.50
N ILE A 638 36.69 -29.98 20.63
CA ILE A 638 36.87 -30.58 21.96
C ILE A 638 36.22 -31.97 22.05
N VAL A 639 35.00 -32.12 21.55
CA VAL A 639 34.26 -33.40 21.58
C VAL A 639 34.89 -34.42 20.63
N CYS A 640 35.42 -34.01 19.47
CA CYS A 640 36.04 -34.92 18.50
C CYS A 640 37.49 -35.31 18.85
N ASN A 641 38.28 -34.38 19.39
CA ASN A 641 39.73 -34.56 19.56
C ASN A 641 40.13 -34.51 21.04
N SER A 642 40.13 -35.66 21.71
CA SER A 642 40.25 -35.75 23.18
C SER A 642 41.69 -35.76 23.73
N TYR A 643 42.75 -35.79 22.90
CA TYR A 643 44.12 -36.02 23.37
C TYR A 643 45.20 -35.23 22.60
N GLY A 644 44.99 -33.93 22.35
CA GLY A 644 45.95 -33.07 21.63
C GLY A 644 46.71 -32.11 22.55
N SER A 645 48.00 -31.84 22.28
CA SER A 645 48.81 -30.88 23.06
C SER A 645 48.24 -29.46 23.07
N ARG A 646 47.50 -29.07 22.03
CA ARG A 646 46.83 -27.77 21.89
C ARG A 646 45.43 -27.73 22.52
N GLN A 647 44.96 -28.82 23.14
CA GLN A 647 43.60 -28.89 23.69
C GLN A 647 43.39 -27.91 24.85
N HIS A 648 44.43 -27.66 25.67
CA HIS A 648 44.33 -26.68 26.76
C HIS A 648 44.10 -25.25 26.23
N GLU A 649 44.74 -24.90 25.11
CA GLU A 649 44.54 -23.61 24.44
C GLU A 649 43.11 -23.48 23.89
N ILE A 650 42.65 -24.52 23.18
CA ILE A 650 41.28 -24.56 22.62
C ILE A 650 40.23 -24.53 23.75
N SER A 651 40.49 -25.21 24.85
CA SER A 651 39.59 -25.23 26.02
C SER A 651 39.51 -23.88 26.72
N ALA A 652 40.62 -23.14 26.84
CA ALA A 652 40.61 -21.79 27.39
C ALA A 652 39.78 -20.83 26.52
N ILE A 653 39.92 -20.93 25.19
CA ILE A 653 39.11 -20.17 24.22
C ILE A 653 37.62 -20.55 24.35
N ALA A 654 37.31 -21.84 24.48
CA ALA A 654 35.94 -22.32 24.66
C ALA A 654 35.26 -21.74 25.90
N ILE A 655 35.98 -21.71 27.04
CA ILE A 655 35.48 -21.11 28.28
C ILE A 655 35.16 -19.64 28.04
N LEU A 656 36.10 -18.86 27.47
CA LEU A 656 35.90 -17.44 27.22
C LEU A 656 34.69 -17.18 26.30
N LEU A 657 34.59 -17.90 25.18
CA LEU A 657 33.48 -17.78 24.23
C LEU A 657 32.14 -18.16 24.86
N SER A 658 32.12 -19.22 25.68
CA SER A 658 30.88 -19.67 26.35
C SER A 658 30.39 -18.64 27.38
N TRP A 659 31.30 -17.96 28.09
CA TRP A 659 30.96 -16.90 29.03
C TRP A 659 30.51 -15.62 28.33
N SER A 660 31.14 -15.25 27.20
CA SER A 660 30.67 -14.11 26.41
C SER A 660 29.27 -14.36 25.86
N GLU A 661 28.98 -15.56 25.36
CA GLU A 661 27.64 -15.90 24.87
C GLU A 661 26.59 -15.86 25.99
N LEU A 662 26.91 -16.40 27.17
CA LEU A 662 26.03 -16.29 28.33
C LEU A 662 25.71 -14.83 28.66
N ALA A 663 26.72 -13.95 28.63
CA ALA A 663 26.54 -12.53 28.87
C ALA A 663 25.66 -11.87 27.80
N LEU A 664 25.82 -12.22 26.52
CA LEU A 664 25.00 -11.73 25.40
C LEU A 664 23.53 -12.13 25.55
N ILE A 665 23.25 -13.39 25.90
CA ILE A 665 21.88 -13.86 26.12
C ILE A 665 21.24 -13.12 27.30
N ILE A 666 21.95 -12.99 28.43
CA ILE A 666 21.45 -12.23 29.59
C ILE A 666 21.19 -10.76 29.22
N ALA A 667 22.06 -10.18 28.39
CA ALA A 667 21.93 -8.80 27.95
C ALA A 667 20.69 -8.52 27.08
N ARG A 668 20.07 -9.54 26.47
CA ARG A 668 18.79 -9.39 25.74
C ARG A 668 17.59 -9.16 26.66
N HIS A 669 17.73 -9.38 27.97
CA HIS A 669 16.66 -9.05 28.92
C HIS A 669 16.48 -7.52 29.03
N PRO A 670 15.26 -6.96 28.90
CA PRO A 670 15.04 -5.51 28.84
C PRO A 670 15.63 -4.70 29.99
N SER A 671 15.68 -5.24 31.20
CA SER A 671 16.29 -4.54 32.35
C SER A 671 17.82 -4.42 32.27
N VAL A 672 18.48 -5.36 31.57
CA VAL A 672 19.94 -5.41 31.42
C VAL A 672 20.36 -4.77 30.10
N ALA A 673 19.50 -4.83 29.08
CA ALA A 673 19.75 -4.33 27.74
C ALA A 673 20.26 -2.88 27.72
N THR A 674 19.64 -1.97 28.49
CA THR A 674 20.13 -0.58 28.59
C THR A 674 21.56 -0.51 29.11
N SER A 675 21.89 -1.27 30.16
CA SER A 675 23.24 -1.29 30.73
C SER A 675 24.26 -1.89 29.78
N TYR A 676 23.87 -2.90 29.01
CA TYR A 676 24.72 -3.53 28.01
C TYR A 676 24.97 -2.62 26.80
N GLU A 677 23.95 -1.91 26.30
CA GLU A 677 24.13 -0.93 25.23
C GLU A 677 24.99 0.25 25.68
N MET A 678 24.87 0.71 26.93
CA MET A 678 25.82 1.66 27.51
C MET A 678 27.26 1.13 27.46
N LEU A 679 27.49 -0.13 27.87
CA LEU A 679 28.81 -0.74 27.83
C LEU A 679 29.37 -0.82 26.39
N LYS A 680 28.55 -1.14 25.39
CA LYS A 680 28.98 -1.15 23.98
C LYS A 680 29.40 0.22 23.49
N ILE A 681 28.60 1.26 23.77
CA ILE A 681 28.89 2.64 23.35
C ILE A 681 30.21 3.10 23.98
N VAL A 682 30.38 2.86 25.29
CA VAL A 682 31.60 3.20 26.02
C VAL A 682 32.80 2.41 25.48
N THR A 683 32.65 1.11 25.22
CA THR A 683 33.72 0.25 24.66
C THR A 683 34.11 0.70 23.26
N LYS A 684 33.17 1.06 22.40
CA LYS A 684 33.45 1.58 21.05
C LYS A 684 34.20 2.91 21.12
N SER A 685 33.80 3.79 22.03
CA SER A 685 34.46 5.08 22.27
C SER A 685 35.89 4.87 22.79
N PHE A 686 36.06 3.93 23.74
CA PHE A 686 37.36 3.49 24.25
C PHE A 686 38.26 2.97 23.13
N LEU A 687 37.76 2.04 22.30
CA LEU A 687 38.53 1.45 21.20
C LEU A 687 38.89 2.48 20.13
N LYS A 688 37.98 3.40 19.81
CA LYS A 688 38.23 4.48 18.83
C LYS A 688 39.32 5.43 19.32
N LEU A 689 39.27 5.84 20.60
CA LEU A 689 40.30 6.67 21.20
C LEU A 689 41.62 5.88 21.29
N GLY A 690 41.57 4.66 21.83
CA GLY A 690 42.71 3.76 21.99
C GLY A 690 43.43 3.43 20.67
N ALA A 691 42.71 3.35 19.55
CA ALA A 691 43.30 3.13 18.23
C ALA A 691 44.28 4.24 17.85
N TRP A 692 43.95 5.52 18.09
CA TRP A 692 44.88 6.62 17.85
C TRP A 692 46.09 6.58 18.78
N TYR A 693 45.89 6.20 20.04
CA TYR A 693 46.97 6.10 21.02
C TYR A 693 47.85 4.86 20.82
N SER A 694 47.37 3.82 20.13
CA SER A 694 48.17 2.64 19.79
C SER A 694 49.43 3.00 18.98
N ILE A 695 49.40 4.10 18.23
CA ILE A 695 50.55 4.66 17.51
C ILE A 695 51.66 5.05 18.49
N PHE A 696 51.31 5.70 19.60
CA PHE A 696 52.27 6.06 20.64
C PHE A 696 52.79 4.81 21.36
N ILE A 697 51.93 3.85 21.68
CA ILE A 697 52.35 2.58 22.32
C ILE A 697 53.34 1.83 21.41
N PHE A 698 53.10 1.81 20.10
CA PHE A 698 54.00 1.20 19.13
C PHE A 698 55.34 1.95 19.04
N ALA A 699 55.29 3.28 18.98
CA ALA A 699 56.49 4.13 18.93
C ALA A 699 57.35 3.97 20.19
N PHE A 700 56.75 4.13 21.38
CA PHE A 700 57.46 3.94 22.65
C PHE A 700 57.95 2.50 22.83
N GLY A 701 57.18 1.49 22.38
CA GLY A 701 57.59 0.09 22.44
C GLY A 701 58.83 -0.20 21.60
N LEU A 702 58.94 0.39 20.41
CA LEU A 702 60.16 0.30 19.59
C LEU A 702 61.31 1.12 20.18
N CYS A 703 61.04 2.30 20.77
CA CYS A 703 62.07 3.07 21.46
C CYS A 703 62.64 2.30 22.66
N PHE A 704 61.78 1.67 23.47
CA PHE A 704 62.19 0.86 24.61
C PHE A 704 62.93 -0.40 24.18
N TYR A 705 62.54 -1.02 23.07
CA TYR A 705 63.34 -2.08 22.46
C TYR A 705 64.76 -1.58 22.16
N MET A 706 64.92 -0.44 21.47
CA MET A 706 66.26 0.05 21.12
C MET A 706 67.09 0.48 22.34
N LEU A 707 66.46 1.00 23.38
CA LEU A 707 67.16 1.55 24.56
C LEU A 707 67.47 0.51 25.63
N PHE A 708 66.63 -0.52 25.78
CA PHE A 708 66.67 -1.46 26.91
C PHE A 708 66.94 -2.91 26.52
N LYS A 709 67.14 -3.22 25.22
CA LYS A 709 67.42 -4.58 24.74
C LYS A 709 68.65 -5.24 25.40
N ASP A 710 69.73 -4.48 25.58
CA ASP A 710 71.03 -5.05 25.97
C ASP A 710 71.35 -4.91 27.47
N SER A 711 70.48 -4.25 28.25
CA SER A 711 70.87 -3.61 29.52
C SER A 711 69.96 -3.94 30.71
N ALA A 712 69.04 -4.90 30.60
CA ALA A 712 68.13 -5.29 31.69
C ALA A 712 68.47 -6.69 32.26
N PRO A 713 68.19 -6.98 33.54
CA PRO A 713 68.28 -8.35 34.09
C PRO A 713 67.35 -9.31 33.34
N ASP A 714 67.65 -10.61 33.36
CA ASP A 714 67.04 -11.62 32.46
C ASP A 714 65.50 -11.63 32.42
N ASP A 715 64.83 -11.30 33.54
CA ASP A 715 63.36 -11.26 33.61
C ASP A 715 62.75 -9.97 33.04
N ASN A 716 63.55 -8.92 32.81
CA ASN A 716 63.08 -7.61 32.38
C ASN A 716 63.50 -7.15 30.99
N LYS A 717 64.19 -8.00 30.24
CA LYS A 717 64.67 -7.66 28.90
C LYS A 717 63.55 -7.40 27.90
N PHE A 718 63.76 -6.37 27.09
CA PHE A 718 62.98 -6.09 25.90
C PHE A 718 63.53 -6.96 24.75
N VAL A 719 63.29 -8.28 24.83
CA VAL A 719 64.00 -9.33 24.04
C VAL A 719 63.68 -9.28 22.53
N GLY A 720 62.55 -8.68 22.13
CA GLY A 720 62.20 -8.51 20.71
C GLY A 720 61.15 -7.41 20.47
N PRO A 721 60.97 -6.94 19.21
CA PRO A 721 60.07 -5.82 18.91
C PRO A 721 58.63 -6.04 19.38
N LEU A 722 58.04 -7.21 19.06
CA LEU A 722 56.66 -7.54 19.47
C LEU A 722 56.51 -7.71 20.98
N ALA A 723 57.45 -8.40 21.63
CA ALA A 723 57.47 -8.54 23.09
C ALA A 723 57.61 -7.20 23.79
N SER A 724 58.37 -6.26 23.20
CA SER A 724 58.57 -4.91 23.71
C SER A 724 57.32 -4.05 23.58
N ILE A 725 56.63 -4.14 22.45
CA ILE A 725 55.34 -3.48 22.24
C ILE A 725 54.30 -4.03 23.22
N PHE A 726 54.22 -5.36 23.38
CA PHE A 726 53.29 -5.99 24.32
C PHE A 726 53.61 -5.60 25.77
N LYS A 727 54.89 -5.61 26.16
CA LYS A 727 55.34 -5.14 27.47
C LYS A 727 55.01 -3.66 27.68
N THR A 728 55.12 -2.83 26.63
CA THR A 728 54.76 -1.40 26.69
C THR A 728 53.25 -1.17 26.80
N PHE A 729 52.44 -2.01 26.16
CA PHE A 729 51.00 -2.02 26.34
C PHE A 729 50.63 -2.40 27.78
N ILE A 730 51.25 -3.43 28.36
CA ILE A 730 51.05 -3.78 29.77
C ILE A 730 51.48 -2.61 30.68
N MET A 731 52.62 -1.96 30.41
CA MET A 731 53.03 -0.77 31.16
C MET A 731 52.06 0.41 31.02
N SER A 732 51.23 0.45 29.96
CA SER A 732 50.26 1.54 29.74
C SER A 732 48.99 1.44 30.58
N THR A 733 48.62 0.24 31.04
CA THR A 733 47.38 0.03 31.84
C THR A 733 47.51 0.49 33.28
N GLY A 734 48.71 0.86 33.73
CA GLY A 734 48.99 1.35 35.08
C GLY A 734 49.26 0.25 36.11
N GLU A 735 49.14 -1.03 35.74
CA GLU A 735 49.56 -2.17 36.56
C GLU A 735 51.08 -2.32 36.48
N PHE A 736 51.80 -1.54 37.29
CA PHE A 736 53.26 -1.46 37.23
C PHE A 736 53.94 -2.14 38.41
N ASP A 737 55.01 -2.89 38.13
CA ASP A 737 56.10 -3.14 39.07
C ASP A 737 57.29 -2.24 38.72
N SER A 738 57.18 -0.95 39.08
CA SER A 738 58.16 0.10 38.78
C SER A 738 59.56 -0.17 39.24
N GLY A 739 59.67 -0.92 40.32
CA GLY A 739 60.94 -1.17 40.99
C GLY A 739 61.85 -2.09 40.18
N SER A 740 61.32 -2.74 39.13
CA SER A 740 62.00 -3.81 38.42
C SER A 740 62.92 -3.33 37.28
N ILE A 741 62.77 -2.08 36.83
CA ILE A 741 63.68 -1.42 35.86
C ILE A 741 64.65 -0.53 36.65
N PRO A 742 65.95 -0.88 36.77
CA PRO A 742 66.91 -0.10 37.53
C PRO A 742 67.26 1.21 36.82
N MET A 743 66.44 2.25 36.99
CA MET A 743 66.53 3.54 36.30
C MET A 743 67.87 4.27 36.54
N GLU A 744 68.55 3.99 37.64
CA GLU A 744 69.86 4.56 38.00
C GLU A 744 70.99 4.14 37.04
N ASN A 745 70.84 2.99 36.38
CA ASN A 745 71.86 2.43 35.47
C ASN A 745 71.72 2.91 34.02
N TYR A 746 70.69 3.70 33.70
CA TYR A 746 70.38 4.11 32.33
C TYR A 746 70.75 5.58 32.06
N SER A 747 70.99 5.87 30.77
CA SER A 747 71.30 7.22 30.29
C SER A 747 70.18 8.22 30.65
N PRO A 748 70.50 9.50 30.93
CA PRO A 748 69.50 10.54 31.21
C PRO A 748 68.45 10.66 30.10
N TYR A 749 68.81 10.36 28.84
CA TYR A 749 67.85 10.34 27.73
C TYR A 749 66.78 9.25 27.87
N ALA A 750 67.15 8.08 28.38
CA ALA A 750 66.20 6.98 28.62
C ALA A 750 65.25 7.30 29.78
N GLN A 751 65.75 7.97 30.83
CA GLN A 751 64.94 8.45 31.95
C GLN A 751 63.91 9.51 31.51
N ILE A 752 64.33 10.47 30.66
CA ILE A 752 63.43 11.50 30.11
C ILE A 752 62.36 10.87 29.21
N LEU A 753 62.75 9.94 28.32
CA LEU A 753 61.80 9.25 27.45
C LEU A 753 60.79 8.43 28.26
N PHE A 754 61.25 7.77 29.32
CA PHE A 754 60.38 7.02 30.24
C PHE A 754 59.42 7.95 31.00
N ALA A 755 59.89 9.09 31.50
CA ALA A 755 59.03 10.10 32.14
C ALA A 755 57.98 10.66 31.16
N LEU A 756 58.36 10.89 29.90
CA LEU A 756 57.45 11.32 28.83
C LEU A 756 56.38 10.27 28.54
N PHE A 757 56.76 8.98 28.54
CA PHE A 757 55.81 7.87 28.42
C PHE A 757 54.80 7.86 29.57
N VAL A 758 55.25 7.93 30.82
CA VAL A 758 54.36 7.98 32.00
C VAL A 758 53.43 9.18 31.94
N PHE A 759 53.94 10.36 31.60
CA PHE A 759 53.11 11.56 31.47
C PHE A 759 52.06 11.43 30.35
N SER A 760 52.48 10.98 29.17
CA SER A 760 51.61 10.95 27.97
C SER A 760 50.57 9.82 28.02
N ILE A 761 50.95 8.66 28.56
CA ILE A 761 50.13 7.45 28.51
C ILE A 761 49.53 7.14 29.89
N ALA A 762 50.29 7.14 30.97
CA ALA A 762 49.72 6.82 32.27
C ALA A 762 48.88 7.99 32.84
N ILE A 763 49.30 9.24 32.64
CA ILE A 763 48.59 10.40 33.22
C ILE A 763 47.56 10.97 32.25
N ILE A 764 47.95 11.32 31.02
CA ILE A 764 47.03 11.99 30.08
C ILE A 764 45.96 11.04 29.56
N LEU A 765 46.34 9.86 29.03
CA LEU A 765 45.37 8.96 28.39
C LEU A 765 44.33 8.41 29.37
N LEU A 766 44.75 7.88 30.54
CA LEU A 766 43.80 7.34 31.53
C LEU A 766 42.81 8.40 32.01
N ASN A 767 43.26 9.64 32.20
CA ASN A 767 42.40 10.74 32.64
C ASN A 767 41.46 11.23 31.53
N ILE A 768 41.91 11.33 30.28
CA ILE A 768 41.03 11.69 29.15
C ILE A 768 39.97 10.60 28.94
N LEU A 769 40.36 9.33 29.03
CA LEU A 769 39.47 8.21 28.82
C LEU A 769 38.35 8.16 29.85
N GLN A 770 38.67 8.38 31.12
CA GLN A 770 37.68 8.56 32.19
C GLN A 770 36.85 9.83 31.98
N GLY A 771 37.50 10.93 31.55
CA GLY A 771 36.83 12.22 31.31
C GLY A 771 35.77 12.16 30.21
N VAL A 772 36.06 11.53 29.08
CA VAL A 772 35.12 11.37 27.94
C VAL A 772 33.95 10.45 28.31
N ALA A 773 34.20 9.38 29.06
CA ALA A 773 33.13 8.47 29.48
C ALA A 773 32.15 9.15 30.46
N VAL A 774 32.67 10.00 31.35
CA VAL A 774 31.88 10.68 32.39
C VAL A 774 31.15 11.91 31.85
N SER A 775 31.73 12.66 30.91
CA SER A 775 31.08 13.86 30.36
C SER A 775 29.78 13.56 29.62
N ASP A 776 29.68 12.39 29.01
CA ASP A 776 28.61 12.05 28.07
C ASP A 776 27.57 11.09 28.66
N THR A 777 27.63 10.78 29.96
CA THR A 777 26.81 9.73 30.60
C THR A 777 25.30 9.92 30.35
N ASP A 778 24.78 11.14 30.43
CA ASP A 778 23.35 11.42 30.21
C ASP A 778 22.91 11.23 28.75
N VAL A 779 23.77 11.60 27.79
CA VAL A 779 23.51 11.42 26.36
C VAL A 779 23.55 9.93 26.01
N ILE A 780 24.56 9.23 26.52
CA ILE A 780 24.73 7.78 26.38
C ILE A 780 23.54 7.03 27.00
N LEU A 781 23.01 7.49 28.14
CA LEU A 781 21.84 6.86 28.75
C LEU A 781 20.59 6.96 27.87
N LYS A 782 20.34 8.13 27.25
CA LYS A 782 19.19 8.32 26.35
C LYS A 782 19.33 7.49 25.08
N GLU A 783 20.52 7.49 24.48
CA GLU A 783 20.81 6.70 23.27
C GLU A 783 20.74 5.19 23.54
N SER A 784 21.30 4.73 24.67
CA SER A 784 21.25 3.32 25.07
C SER A 784 19.85 2.82 25.38
N LYS A 785 18.97 3.64 25.99
CA LYS A 785 17.56 3.27 26.19
C LYS A 785 16.86 3.05 24.85
N LEU A 786 17.11 3.92 23.87
CA LEU A 786 16.59 3.77 22.52
C LEU A 786 17.11 2.48 21.85
N LEU A 787 18.44 2.26 21.86
CA LEU A 787 19.04 1.06 21.27
C LEU A 787 18.59 -0.23 21.97
N ALA A 788 18.35 -0.19 23.29
CA ALA A 788 17.80 -1.31 24.04
C ALA A 788 16.37 -1.65 23.60
N ASN A 789 15.51 -0.65 23.40
CA ASN A 789 14.16 -0.85 22.87
C ASN A 789 14.20 -1.41 21.44
N ILE A 790 15.08 -0.90 20.57
CA ILE A 790 15.29 -1.45 19.22
C ILE A 790 15.74 -2.91 19.26
N SER A 791 16.69 -3.25 20.14
CA SER A 791 17.16 -4.63 20.29
C SER A 791 16.04 -5.58 20.75
N THR A 792 15.16 -5.09 21.64
CA THR A 792 14.03 -5.83 22.17
C THR A 792 12.96 -6.03 21.08
N ILE A 793 12.65 -5.01 20.27
CA ILE A 793 11.74 -5.13 19.13
C ILE A 793 12.26 -6.17 18.12
N LYS A 794 13.54 -6.10 17.76
CA LYS A 794 14.15 -7.08 16.83
C LYS A 794 14.08 -8.50 17.36
N PHE A 795 14.34 -8.69 18.66
CA PHE A 795 14.18 -9.99 19.30
C PHE A 795 12.73 -10.48 19.24
N ILE A 796 11.76 -9.65 19.64
CA ILE A 796 10.34 -10.00 19.63
C ILE A 796 9.88 -10.36 18.21
N CYS A 797 10.18 -9.53 17.21
CA CYS A 797 9.81 -9.78 15.82
C CYS A 797 10.44 -11.08 15.29
N SER A 798 11.72 -11.34 15.60
CA SER A 798 12.35 -12.61 15.24
C SER A 798 11.63 -13.80 15.87
N THR A 799 11.25 -13.71 17.14
CA THR A 799 10.51 -14.79 17.82
C THR A 799 9.10 -14.96 17.28
N GLU A 800 8.43 -13.89 16.89
CA GLU A 800 7.10 -13.91 16.26
C GLU A 800 7.15 -14.55 14.88
N ASN A 801 8.12 -14.16 14.05
CA ASN A 801 8.29 -14.75 12.73
C ASN A 801 8.59 -16.26 12.81
N THR A 802 9.38 -16.69 13.79
CA THR A 802 9.61 -18.11 14.06
C THR A 802 8.35 -18.83 14.57
N ALA A 803 7.49 -18.15 15.34
CA ALA A 803 6.22 -18.69 15.81
C ALA A 803 5.13 -18.77 14.73
N ILE A 804 5.07 -17.79 13.83
CA ILE A 804 4.00 -17.60 12.83
C ILE A 804 4.31 -18.30 11.49
N SER A 805 5.58 -18.67 11.21
CA SER A 805 6.00 -19.36 9.98
C SER A 805 5.44 -20.79 9.90
N ASP A 806 4.16 -20.88 9.54
CA ASP A 806 3.37 -22.11 9.57
C ASP A 806 3.21 -22.71 8.17
N SER A 807 3.86 -23.86 7.96
CA SER A 807 3.44 -24.91 7.00
C SER A 807 4.25 -26.19 7.17
N LYS A 808 5.49 -26.11 7.68
CA LYS A 808 6.36 -27.28 7.90
C LYS A 808 6.53 -27.66 9.38
N LEU A 809 6.42 -26.70 10.30
CA LEU A 809 6.70 -26.91 11.73
C LEU A 809 5.51 -27.43 12.53
N SER A 810 4.26 -27.09 12.19
CA SER A 810 3.07 -27.64 12.86
C SER A 810 3.05 -29.18 12.84
N LYS A 811 3.57 -29.80 11.78
CA LYS A 811 3.74 -31.27 11.71
C LYS A 811 4.76 -31.84 12.71
N LEU A 812 5.83 -31.09 13.03
CA LEU A 812 6.84 -31.47 14.02
C LEU A 812 6.39 -31.16 15.45
N TYR A 813 5.63 -30.09 15.67
CA TYR A 813 5.04 -29.77 16.98
C TYR A 813 3.92 -30.76 17.36
N ASN A 814 3.15 -31.24 16.38
CA ASN A 814 2.15 -32.30 16.61
C ASN A 814 2.77 -33.64 17.07
N LEU A 815 4.06 -33.87 16.80
CA LEU A 815 4.82 -35.01 17.33
C LEU A 815 5.13 -34.89 18.83
N PHE A 816 5.18 -33.66 19.38
CA PHE A 816 5.39 -33.38 20.80
C PHE A 816 4.09 -33.20 21.60
N GLY A 817 2.94 -33.53 20.99
CA GLY A 817 1.65 -33.68 21.64
C GLY A 817 0.81 -32.39 21.72
N ASN A 818 -0.50 -32.55 21.53
CA ASN A 818 -1.56 -31.52 21.52
C ASN A 818 -1.71 -30.68 22.82
N LYS A 819 -0.75 -30.72 23.76
CA LYS A 819 -0.73 -29.88 24.96
C LYS A 819 0.00 -28.55 24.76
N PHE A 820 0.75 -28.37 23.67
CA PHE A 820 1.33 -27.08 23.30
C PHE A 820 0.32 -26.19 22.53
N ASN A 821 -0.85 -25.92 23.11
CA ASN A 821 -1.70 -24.76 22.75
C ASN A 821 -1.04 -23.43 23.19
N LEU A 822 0.30 -23.32 23.12
CA LEU A 822 1.12 -22.40 23.90
C LEU A 822 1.48 -21.10 23.17
N LEU A 823 0.98 -20.91 21.94
CA LEU A 823 1.43 -19.85 21.03
C LEU A 823 0.28 -18.90 20.65
N LYS A 824 -0.37 -18.34 21.66
CA LYS A 824 -1.05 -17.04 21.50
C LYS A 824 0.02 -15.95 21.56
N THR A 825 0.68 -15.68 20.43
CA THR A 825 1.76 -14.67 20.35
C THR A 825 1.23 -13.27 20.10
N ASN A 826 0.06 -13.12 19.47
CA ASN A 826 -0.56 -11.83 19.22
C ASN A 826 -1.10 -11.21 20.52
N LEU A 827 -0.88 -9.91 20.71
CA LEU A 827 -1.39 -9.19 21.88
C LEU A 827 -2.90 -8.99 21.71
N PHE A 828 -3.32 -8.69 20.48
CA PHE A 828 -4.69 -8.59 20.01
C PHE A 828 -4.99 -9.68 18.96
N PRO A 829 -6.14 -10.36 19.01
CA PRO A 829 -7.21 -10.30 20.03
C PRO A 829 -6.95 -11.24 21.22
N ASP A 830 -5.78 -11.88 21.30
CA ASP A 830 -5.57 -13.08 22.10
C ASP A 830 -5.33 -12.86 23.59
N ILE A 831 -4.68 -11.74 23.95
CA ILE A 831 -4.30 -11.38 25.34
C ILE A 831 -5.12 -10.19 25.84
N ILE A 832 -5.42 -9.23 24.95
CA ILE A 832 -6.18 -8.02 25.25
C ILE A 832 -7.42 -7.98 24.36
N SER A 833 -8.59 -7.95 24.98
CA SER A 833 -9.88 -7.90 24.29
C SER A 833 -10.38 -6.49 24.00
N GLU A 834 -9.91 -5.50 24.77
CA GLU A 834 -10.27 -4.09 24.63
C GLU A 834 -9.10 -3.30 24.03
N GLU A 835 -9.38 -2.33 23.17
CA GLU A 835 -8.37 -1.52 22.49
C GLU A 835 -7.61 -0.57 23.45
N LYS A 836 -8.03 -0.52 24.72
CA LYS A 836 -7.50 0.36 25.78
C LYS A 836 -7.03 -0.43 26.99
N ILE A 837 -6.02 0.10 27.66
CA ILE A 837 -5.45 -0.47 28.89
C ILE A 837 -5.47 0.57 30.01
N PHE A 838 -5.84 0.13 31.22
CA PHE A 838 -5.86 0.97 32.42
C PHE A 838 -4.65 0.64 33.30
N VAL A 839 -3.83 1.62 33.60
CA VAL A 839 -2.66 1.48 34.50
C VAL A 839 -2.89 2.30 35.76
N TYR A 840 -2.69 1.69 36.93
CA TYR A 840 -2.90 2.33 38.23
C TYR A 840 -1.54 2.72 38.87
N PRO A 841 -1.08 3.99 38.77
CA PRO A 841 0.25 4.38 39.24
C PRO A 841 0.43 4.22 40.76
N ASN A 842 -0.64 4.42 41.54
CA ASN A 842 -0.61 4.38 43.00
C ASN A 842 -0.82 2.97 43.58
N LYS A 843 -0.88 1.93 42.73
CA LYS A 843 -0.95 0.50 43.08
C LYS A 843 0.17 -0.26 42.36
N ASP A 844 1.40 0.21 42.49
CA ASP A 844 2.60 -0.38 41.90
C ASP A 844 2.53 -0.57 40.36
N GLY A 845 1.77 0.29 39.67
CA GLY A 845 1.61 0.20 38.22
C GLY A 845 0.77 -1.00 37.76
N LYS A 846 -0.14 -1.52 38.60
CA LYS A 846 -1.03 -2.62 38.23
C LYS A 846 -1.80 -2.30 36.95
N VAL A 847 -1.89 -3.28 36.05
CA VAL A 847 -2.62 -3.19 34.78
C VAL A 847 -4.02 -3.81 34.93
N GLY A 848 -5.05 -3.10 34.46
CA GLY A 848 -6.44 -3.54 34.40
C GLY A 848 -6.97 -3.49 32.96
N PHE A 849 -7.90 -4.40 32.65
CA PHE A 849 -8.37 -4.68 31.28
C PHE A 849 -9.90 -4.51 31.08
N SER A 850 -10.61 -3.78 31.96
CA SER A 850 -12.05 -3.51 31.73
C SER A 850 -12.56 -2.25 32.42
N SER A 851 -13.47 -1.55 31.75
CA SER A 851 -14.16 -0.33 32.23
C SER A 851 -15.62 -0.53 32.65
N GLU A 852 -16.30 -1.64 32.35
CA GLU A 852 -17.75 -1.75 32.61
C GLU A 852 -18.13 -2.80 33.67
N ASP A 853 -18.76 -2.26 34.72
CA ASP A 853 -19.47 -2.88 35.82
C ASP A 853 -18.72 -3.61 36.96
N LYS A 854 -18.67 -2.87 38.08
CA LYS A 854 -18.93 -3.30 39.47
C LYS A 854 -18.42 -4.68 39.86
N LYS A 855 -17.42 -4.60 40.73
CA LYS A 855 -16.58 -5.64 41.33
C LYS A 855 -15.37 -5.89 40.45
N CYS A 856 -14.20 -5.78 41.06
CA CYS A 856 -13.07 -6.62 40.70
C CYS A 856 -13.52 -8.10 40.84
N ILE A 857 -14.31 -8.61 39.89
CA ILE A 857 -14.51 -10.05 39.74
C ILE A 857 -13.24 -10.50 39.03
N THR A 858 -12.30 -10.94 39.84
CA THR A 858 -11.51 -12.12 39.52
C THR A 858 -12.43 -13.12 38.81
N LYS A 859 -12.34 -13.23 37.47
CA LYS A 859 -12.66 -14.52 36.85
C LYS A 859 -11.74 -15.53 37.55
N PRO A 860 -12.25 -16.61 38.17
CA PRO A 860 -11.48 -17.36 39.15
C PRO A 860 -10.39 -18.27 38.60
N ASP A 861 -9.99 -18.19 37.32
CA ASP A 861 -9.17 -19.24 36.71
C ASP A 861 -8.04 -18.81 35.77
N ASP A 862 -7.57 -17.55 35.75
CA ASP A 862 -6.26 -17.26 35.17
C ASP A 862 -5.50 -16.12 35.89
N THR A 863 -4.62 -16.55 36.79
CA THR A 863 -3.81 -15.77 37.72
C THR A 863 -2.56 -15.17 37.04
N ILE A 864 -2.68 -14.11 36.25
CA ILE A 864 -1.53 -13.27 35.88
C ILE A 864 -1.91 -11.79 36.01
N SER A 865 -1.60 -11.19 37.16
CA SER A 865 -1.61 -9.73 37.29
C SER A 865 -0.39 -9.16 36.58
N TYR A 866 -0.59 -8.40 35.50
CA TYR A 866 0.48 -7.67 34.83
C TYR A 866 0.78 -6.37 35.60
N PHE A 867 2.07 -6.08 35.77
CA PHE A 867 2.56 -4.85 36.39
C PHE A 867 3.41 -4.10 35.39
N MET A 868 3.08 -2.82 35.22
CA MET A 868 3.78 -1.92 34.33
C MET A 868 5.14 -1.51 34.89
N ASN A 869 6.14 -1.33 34.04
CA ASN A 869 7.42 -0.77 34.46
C ASN A 869 7.22 0.64 35.07
N SER A 870 7.79 0.85 36.26
CA SER A 870 7.67 2.10 37.02
C SER A 870 8.17 3.33 36.26
N ASP A 871 9.16 3.17 35.37
CA ASP A 871 9.73 4.30 34.62
C ASP A 871 8.78 4.76 33.51
N ILE A 872 8.10 3.83 32.84
CA ILE A 872 7.05 4.13 31.84
C ILE A 872 5.90 4.88 32.51
N VAL A 873 5.50 4.45 33.72
CA VAL A 873 4.42 5.10 34.48
C VAL A 873 4.80 6.53 34.88
N LYS A 874 6.06 6.77 35.28
CA LYS A 874 6.58 8.12 35.60
C LYS A 874 6.56 9.02 34.36
N GLU A 875 7.06 8.53 33.23
CA GLU A 875 7.10 9.28 31.97
C GLU A 875 5.68 9.62 31.47
N ALA A 876 4.77 8.64 31.48
CA ALA A 876 3.36 8.86 31.12
C ALA A 876 2.68 9.89 32.03
N LYS A 877 2.93 9.83 33.35
CA LYS A 877 2.42 10.83 34.31
C LYS A 877 2.98 12.23 34.01
N ALA A 878 4.27 12.33 33.69
CA ALA A 878 4.90 13.60 33.34
C ALA A 878 4.31 14.21 32.06
N LEU A 879 4.02 13.39 31.03
CA LEU A 879 3.39 13.86 29.78
C LEU A 879 1.99 14.42 30.03
N VAL A 880 1.16 13.69 30.79
CA VAL A 880 -0.19 14.16 31.16
C VAL A 880 -0.12 15.48 31.92
N ASP A 881 0.84 15.62 32.83
CA ASP A 881 1.04 16.85 33.60
C ASP A 881 1.46 18.02 32.71
N GLN A 882 2.40 17.79 31.78
CA GLN A 882 2.80 18.80 30.79
C GLN A 882 1.61 19.26 29.94
N ARG A 883 0.75 18.35 29.47
CA ARG A 883 -0.44 18.75 28.70
C ARG A 883 -1.46 19.53 29.51
N LYS A 884 -1.71 19.16 30.77
CA LYS A 884 -2.58 19.95 31.66
C LYS A 884 -2.03 21.38 31.83
N THR A 885 -0.73 21.55 31.99
CA THR A 885 -0.12 22.89 32.09
C THR A 885 -0.21 23.68 30.78
N LYS A 886 0.05 23.03 29.63
CA LYS A 886 -0.11 23.66 28.31
C LYS A 886 -1.56 24.09 28.07
N SER A 887 -2.52 23.19 28.29
CA SER A 887 -3.96 23.45 28.15
C SER A 887 -4.39 24.66 28.97
N HIS A 888 -3.95 24.72 30.23
CA HIS A 888 -4.30 25.81 31.12
C HIS A 888 -3.69 27.14 30.64
N SER A 889 -2.43 27.13 30.18
CA SER A 889 -1.80 28.31 29.58
C SER A 889 -2.48 28.78 28.29
N THR A 890 -3.00 27.87 27.47
CA THR A 890 -3.71 28.20 26.23
C THR A 890 -5.09 28.76 26.50
N GLU A 891 -5.82 28.20 27.46
CA GLU A 891 -7.13 28.74 27.92
C GLU A 891 -6.97 30.14 28.51
N GLU A 892 -5.93 30.36 29.32
CA GLU A 892 -5.61 31.68 29.87
C GLU A 892 -5.29 32.70 28.76
N ARG A 893 -4.51 32.29 27.75
CA ARG A 893 -4.25 33.11 26.56
C ARG A 893 -5.52 33.40 25.75
N LEU A 894 -6.39 32.42 25.57
CA LEU A 894 -7.65 32.58 24.84
C LEU A 894 -8.60 33.53 25.57
N GLY A 895 -8.72 33.39 26.89
CA GLY A 895 -9.51 34.29 27.74
C GLY A 895 -9.00 35.73 27.71
N ASN A 896 -7.67 35.91 27.76
CA ASN A 896 -7.05 37.22 27.60
C ASN A 896 -7.35 37.83 26.21
N LEU A 897 -7.30 37.01 25.15
CA LEU A 897 -7.65 37.43 23.79
C LEU A 897 -9.12 37.83 23.68
N GLU A 898 -10.05 37.03 24.18
CA GLU A 898 -11.48 37.38 24.22
C GLU A 898 -11.76 38.67 24.98
N GLN A 899 -11.04 38.90 26.09
CA GLN A 899 -11.16 40.11 26.87
C GLN A 899 -10.64 41.33 26.09
N THR A 900 -9.48 41.22 25.44
CA THR A 900 -8.98 42.31 24.56
C THR A 900 -9.91 42.57 23.37
N LEU A 901 -10.54 41.54 22.82
CA LEU A 901 -11.47 41.67 21.70
C LEU A 901 -12.78 42.35 22.13
N LYS A 902 -13.28 42.06 23.35
CA LYS A 902 -14.40 42.77 23.98
C LYS A 902 -14.06 44.23 24.27
N GLU A 903 -12.85 44.51 24.76
CA GLU A 903 -12.35 45.88 24.98
C GLU A 903 -12.29 46.66 23.66
N ILE A 904 -11.74 46.06 22.60
CA ILE A 904 -11.70 46.67 21.25
C ILE A 904 -13.13 46.92 20.71
N LEU A 905 -14.03 45.94 20.81
CA LEU A 905 -15.43 46.09 20.36
C LEU A 905 -16.17 47.19 21.16
N SER A 906 -15.93 47.30 22.46
CA SER A 906 -16.52 48.38 23.27
C SER A 906 -15.95 49.77 22.90
N SER A 907 -14.66 49.83 22.54
CA SER A 907 -14.01 51.06 22.06
C SER A 907 -14.48 51.49 20.66
N LEU A 908 -14.91 50.54 19.83
CA LEU A 908 -15.48 50.78 18.50
C LEU A 908 -16.94 51.23 18.58
N ASN A 909 -17.72 50.73 19.56
CA ASN A 909 -19.11 51.16 19.78
C ASN A 909 -19.23 52.53 20.50
N THR A 910 -18.12 53.09 20.99
CA THR A 910 -18.09 54.39 21.67
C THR A 910 -17.53 55.53 20.80
N LYS A 911 -17.19 55.25 19.53
CA LYS A 911 -16.92 56.23 18.47
C LYS A 911 -18.04 56.20 17.45
#